data_AF-A0A845Z9X5-F1
#
_entry.id   AF-A0A845Z9X5-F1
#
_cell.length_a   1.000
_cell.length_b   1.000
_cell.length_c   1.000
_cell.angle_alpha   90.00
_cell.angle_beta   90.00
_cell.angle_gamma   90.00
#
_symmetry.space_group_name_H-M   'P 1'
#
loop_
_entity.id
_entity.type
_entity.pdbx_description
1 polymer ?
#
loop_
_entity_poly.entity_id
_entity_poly.type
_entity_poly.pdbx_seq_one_letter_code
_entity_poly.pdbx_strand_id
1 'polypeptide(L)'
;MEVIEGPNHQVPHPQSYSNNDTYNNPEINLSNGNNPKNYSKVNENSALVHPGSSFSTYLAPLTKETFVEAVKDVEEKLKTVNQTLGMLNNLLEAQGFDAILHEMLRSITLKTGELLNADRTTIWLLDEEKNELWSTVAKGADGKLLELRISANVGIAGESAQEKKVINIPYDFYDDPRSASAQKFDKQNGYRTYTMVVMPLLQEETGDLIAVVQLLNKFKPDHEKYEQLGDKIDVNGFTEEDERVFREFAPSISLILESSKSFYAATQRQRAAEALMKAVDSLSKSSLDLEDTLGKVMDQAKELMNADRSTLWLIDNEKSQLWTKIPINGQLTEIRIAKDKGFAGMVATSGEPLLIPFDVYKDTHSVTAKETDEKTGYRTCSLLCMPVFNADNELIGVTQLINKKKQGDYPPYNHENWPEAPEQWKASFNRNDLEFMKAFNIQAGVALQNAKLFDTVKQEQQRQKDILRSLTNGVISTDQKGKVIATNESARHLLGISDTDILEGKSVSELVRLKEGDFSKWLDLALSPNYTKEYQQYYPDQTLLPLGNLPPQSINLSINSMIDVCDLEKVNGVLVVMEDITGEKQVKNLMYRYMTPEVAEQLLATGDTGLGGKRQQVSVLFSDIRSYTTLTEGMEAEQVVTMLNEYFEEMVDAVFKYKGTLDKYIGDAIMAVFGSPAPLED
;
A
#
# COMPACT_ATOMS: atom_id res chain seq x y z
N MET A 1 -49.11 17.45 31.60
CA MET A 1 -48.26 17.35 32.80
C MET A 1 -46.83 17.21 32.29
N GLU A 2 -46.25 18.33 31.87
CA GLU A 2 -45.48 19.26 32.71
C GLU A 2 -44.08 18.70 33.04
N VAL A 3 -43.08 19.23 32.34
CA VAL A 3 -41.71 19.30 32.82
C VAL A 3 -41.36 20.78 32.88
N ILE A 4 -40.91 21.20 34.05
CA ILE A 4 -40.65 22.56 34.50
C ILE A 4 -39.26 23.04 34.03
N GLU A 5 -39.17 24.34 33.75
CA GLU A 5 -38.02 25.10 33.24
C GLU A 5 -36.83 25.26 34.20
N GLY A 6 -35.65 25.52 33.61
CA GLY A 6 -34.51 26.24 34.20
C GLY A 6 -33.58 26.80 33.09
N PRO A 7 -32.91 27.97 33.26
CA PRO A 7 -32.76 28.94 32.17
C PRO A 7 -31.35 29.13 31.56
N ASN A 8 -31.36 29.61 30.30
CA ASN A 8 -30.43 30.49 29.56
C ASN A 8 -28.95 30.60 29.96
N HIS A 9 -28.04 30.31 29.01
CA HIS A 9 -26.85 31.13 28.75
C HIS A 9 -26.48 31.20 27.26
N GLN A 10 -26.19 32.43 26.81
CA GLN A 10 -25.95 32.87 25.44
C GLN A 10 -24.56 32.47 24.92
N VAL A 11 -24.48 32.17 23.62
CA VAL A 11 -23.27 31.95 22.84
C VAL A 11 -22.83 33.27 22.17
N PRO A 12 -21.54 33.64 22.17
CA PRO A 12 -21.02 34.66 21.25
C PRO A 12 -20.18 34.08 20.10
N HIS A 13 -20.32 34.70 18.93
CA HIS A 13 -19.55 34.51 17.70
C HIS A 13 -18.03 34.79 17.85
N PRO A 14 -17.15 34.16 17.05
CA PRO A 14 -15.75 34.56 16.96
C PRO A 14 -15.50 35.61 15.85
N GLN A 15 -14.79 36.67 16.23
CA GLN A 15 -14.23 37.71 15.35
C GLN A 15 -12.82 37.34 14.86
N SER A 16 -12.54 37.80 13.65
CA SER A 16 -11.25 37.87 12.96
C SER A 16 -10.20 38.72 13.70
N TYR A 17 -8.96 38.24 13.78
CA TYR A 17 -7.79 39.09 14.04
C TYR A 17 -6.57 38.66 13.22
N SER A 18 -6.04 39.64 12.48
CA SER A 18 -4.73 39.71 11.84
C SER A 18 -3.61 39.85 12.86
N ASN A 19 -2.45 39.24 12.65
CA ASN A 19 -1.21 39.57 13.37
C ASN A 19 -0.03 39.70 12.39
N ASN A 20 0.47 40.93 12.27
CA ASN A 20 1.90 41.22 12.10
C ASN A 20 2.51 41.25 13.51
N ASP A 21 3.71 40.69 13.70
CA ASP A 21 4.85 41.48 14.14
C ASP A 21 6.14 40.65 14.28
N THR A 22 7.20 41.32 13.85
CA THR A 22 8.63 41.06 13.90
C THR A 22 9.19 40.73 15.30
N TYR A 23 10.16 39.81 15.35
CA TYR A 23 11.20 39.81 16.39
C TYR A 23 12.59 39.48 15.83
N ASN A 24 13.55 40.29 16.28
CA ASN A 24 14.96 40.38 15.93
C ASN A 24 15.85 39.41 16.74
N ASN A 25 17.09 39.26 16.23
CA ASN A 25 18.37 38.87 16.86
C ASN A 25 18.79 37.38 16.93
N PRO A 26 20.12 37.07 16.96
CA PRO A 26 21.30 37.86 16.56
C PRO A 26 22.34 37.10 15.71
N GLU A 27 23.28 37.86 15.15
CA GLU A 27 24.51 37.41 14.51
C GLU A 27 25.39 36.55 15.44
N ILE A 28 25.89 35.41 14.94
CA ILE A 28 27.06 34.71 15.47
C ILE A 28 28.08 34.57 14.35
N ASN A 29 29.13 35.38 14.45
CA ASN A 29 30.39 35.26 13.72
C ASN A 29 31.14 34.01 14.18
N LEU A 30 31.35 33.04 13.29
CA LEU A 30 32.38 32.02 13.43
C LEU A 30 33.10 31.82 12.10
N SER A 31 34.18 32.58 11.95
CA SER A 31 35.30 32.27 11.07
C SER A 31 35.97 30.97 11.52
N ASN A 32 35.97 29.94 10.69
CA ASN A 32 37.13 29.06 10.52
C ASN A 32 37.01 28.25 9.23
N GLY A 33 38.06 28.34 8.42
CA GLY A 33 38.10 27.83 7.07
C GLY A 33 38.17 26.30 6.99
N ASN A 34 37.51 25.78 5.97
CA ASN A 34 38.03 24.70 5.15
C ASN A 34 37.40 24.81 3.76
N ASN A 35 38.27 25.08 2.77
CA ASN A 35 37.96 24.95 1.35
C ASN A 35 37.47 23.53 1.05
N PRO A 36 36.50 23.39 0.13
CA PRO A 36 36.89 22.84 -1.16
C PRO A 36 36.24 23.61 -2.32
N LYS A 37 37.06 24.42 -3.01
CA LYS A 37 36.82 24.74 -4.42
C LYS A 37 37.02 23.46 -5.22
N ASN A 38 35.93 22.81 -5.63
CA ASN A 38 35.82 22.01 -6.84
C ASN A 38 34.35 21.63 -7.07
N TYR A 39 33.54 22.62 -7.40
CA TYR A 39 32.40 22.37 -8.28
C TYR A 39 32.65 23.18 -9.55
N SER A 40 32.71 22.43 -10.65
CA SER A 40 32.83 22.90 -12.02
C SER A 40 31.87 24.04 -12.29
N LYS A 41 32.38 25.10 -12.94
CA LYS A 41 31.56 26.11 -13.60
C LYS A 41 30.55 25.39 -14.50
N VAL A 42 29.28 25.45 -14.13
CA VAL A 42 28.19 25.20 -15.07
C VAL A 42 28.32 26.25 -16.17
N ASN A 43 28.49 25.78 -17.40
CA ASN A 43 28.67 26.62 -18.58
C ASN A 43 27.36 27.40 -18.79
N GLU A 44 27.39 28.73 -18.65
CA GLU A 44 26.22 29.63 -18.76
C GLU A 44 25.58 29.66 -20.17
N ASN A 45 26.11 28.88 -21.14
CA ASN A 45 25.57 28.76 -22.49
C ASN A 45 24.61 27.56 -22.70
N SER A 46 24.18 26.86 -21.65
CA SER A 46 23.44 25.58 -21.79
C SER A 46 21.90 25.66 -21.86
N ALA A 47 21.30 26.85 -21.86
CA ALA A 47 19.84 26.98 -21.91
C ALA A 47 19.35 27.26 -23.35
N LEU A 48 18.67 26.29 -23.96
CA LEU A 48 17.95 26.48 -25.24
C LEU A 48 16.78 27.46 -25.13
N VAL A 49 16.40 27.90 -23.92
CA VAL A 49 15.34 28.89 -23.70
C VAL A 49 15.64 29.66 -22.42
N HIS A 50 15.96 30.96 -22.52
CA HIS A 50 15.75 31.88 -21.40
C HIS A 50 14.26 32.24 -21.31
N PRO A 51 13.71 32.51 -20.12
CA PRO A 51 12.36 33.04 -20.00
C PRO A 51 12.32 34.43 -20.67
N GLY A 52 11.89 34.48 -21.94
CA GLY A 52 11.83 35.68 -22.77
C GLY A 52 12.37 35.55 -24.19
N SER A 53 13.07 34.46 -24.56
CA SER A 53 13.58 34.23 -25.93
C SER A 53 12.87 33.04 -26.59
N SER A 54 12.07 33.29 -27.63
CA SER A 54 11.35 32.25 -28.39
C SER A 54 12.28 31.51 -29.35
N PHE A 55 12.06 30.21 -29.55
CA PHE A 55 12.81 29.37 -30.50
C PHE A 55 12.71 29.91 -31.94
N SER A 56 11.63 30.64 -32.25
CA SER A 56 11.47 31.33 -33.54
C SER A 56 12.57 32.37 -33.80
N THR A 57 13.08 33.03 -32.75
CA THR A 57 14.13 34.04 -32.86
C THR A 57 15.49 33.44 -33.24
N TYR A 58 15.71 32.16 -32.91
CA TYR A 58 16.91 31.41 -33.27
C TYR A 58 16.90 30.98 -34.75
N LEU A 59 15.71 30.68 -35.29
CA LEU A 59 15.54 30.24 -36.69
C LEU A 59 15.31 31.39 -37.70
N ALA A 60 14.90 32.57 -37.21
CA ALA A 60 14.60 33.74 -38.05
C ALA A 60 15.72 34.21 -38.99
N PRO A 61 17.01 34.27 -38.59
CA PRO A 61 18.08 34.78 -39.46
C PRO A 61 18.65 33.75 -40.45
N LEU A 62 18.16 32.51 -40.47
CA LEU A 62 18.78 31.42 -41.22
C LEU A 62 18.41 31.44 -42.71
N THR A 63 19.44 31.42 -43.55
CA THR A 63 19.41 31.20 -45.00
C THR A 63 19.42 29.70 -45.31
N LYS A 64 19.13 29.32 -46.57
CA LYS A 64 19.15 27.93 -47.06
C LYS A 64 20.43 27.17 -46.68
N GLU A 65 21.57 27.87 -46.61
CA GLU A 65 22.89 27.31 -46.29
C GLU A 65 23.21 27.24 -44.79
N THR A 66 22.67 28.16 -43.98
CA THR A 66 22.95 28.25 -42.53
C THR A 66 21.95 27.46 -41.69
N PHE A 67 20.77 27.16 -42.22
CA PHE A 67 19.74 26.37 -41.55
C PHE A 67 20.23 24.95 -41.22
N VAL A 68 20.96 24.32 -42.14
CA VAL A 68 21.50 22.95 -41.96
C VAL A 68 22.43 22.85 -40.74
N GLU A 69 23.26 23.87 -40.53
CA GLU A 69 24.25 23.89 -39.45
C GLU A 69 23.59 24.16 -38.08
N ALA A 70 22.65 25.10 -38.02
CA ALA A 70 21.88 25.38 -36.80
C ALA A 70 21.04 24.18 -36.35
N VAL A 71 20.53 23.41 -37.30
CA VAL A 71 19.68 22.26 -37.03
C VAL A 71 20.52 21.05 -36.58
N LYS A 72 21.74 20.86 -37.09
CA LYS A 72 22.70 19.88 -36.57
C LYS A 72 23.11 20.17 -35.12
N ASP A 73 23.28 21.44 -34.75
CA ASP A 73 23.57 21.84 -33.37
C ASP A 73 22.39 21.54 -32.43
N VAL A 74 21.14 21.71 -32.90
CA VAL A 74 19.93 21.30 -32.16
C VAL A 74 19.87 19.77 -32.02
N GLU A 75 20.23 19.02 -33.05
CA GLU A 75 20.33 17.56 -33.03
C GLU A 75 21.32 17.06 -31.96
N GLU A 76 22.53 17.61 -31.94
CA GLU A 76 23.56 17.24 -30.96
C GLU A 76 23.14 17.59 -29.52
N LYS A 77 22.48 18.74 -29.34
CA LYS A 77 21.93 19.16 -28.05
C LYS A 77 20.75 18.30 -27.59
N LEU A 78 19.81 17.95 -28.47
CA LEU A 78 18.69 17.06 -28.13
C LEU A 78 19.17 15.65 -27.77
N LYS A 79 20.18 15.14 -28.48
CA LYS A 79 20.82 13.86 -28.16
C LYS A 79 21.47 13.89 -26.78
N THR A 80 22.12 15.01 -26.44
CA THR A 80 22.71 15.24 -25.11
C THR A 80 21.65 15.35 -24.02
N VAL A 81 20.55 16.05 -24.29
CA VAL A 81 19.40 16.18 -23.38
C VAL A 81 18.77 14.81 -23.10
N ASN A 82 18.55 13.99 -24.13
CA ASN A 82 18.01 12.64 -23.99
C ASN A 82 18.91 11.74 -23.11
N GLN A 83 20.23 11.95 -23.15
CA GLN A 83 21.20 11.27 -22.29
C GLN A 83 21.25 11.82 -20.85
N THR A 84 20.95 13.11 -20.64
CA THR A 84 21.00 13.77 -19.32
C THR A 84 19.66 13.78 -18.58
N LEU A 85 18.54 13.53 -19.25
CA LEU A 85 17.20 13.48 -18.68
C LEU A 85 16.98 12.34 -17.67
N GLY A 86 17.84 11.32 -17.67
CA GLY A 86 17.90 10.36 -16.57
C GLY A 86 18.31 10.98 -15.22
N MET A 87 18.83 12.22 -15.21
CA MET A 87 19.33 12.89 -14.00
C MET A 87 18.54 14.14 -13.57
N LEU A 88 17.68 14.74 -14.40
CA LEU A 88 17.10 16.07 -14.12
C LEU A 88 15.59 16.02 -13.83
N ASN A 89 15.29 15.70 -12.56
CA ASN A 89 13.92 15.62 -12.03
C ASN A 89 13.25 17.00 -11.80
N ASN A 90 13.99 18.12 -11.84
CA ASN A 90 13.49 19.42 -11.36
C ASN A 90 13.00 20.41 -12.44
N LEU A 91 13.13 20.09 -13.74
CA LEU A 91 12.69 20.99 -14.82
C LEU A 91 11.30 20.66 -15.38
N LEU A 92 10.71 19.53 -14.98
CA LEU A 92 9.56 18.91 -15.65
C LEU A 92 8.25 19.01 -14.86
N GLU A 93 8.18 19.93 -13.90
CA GLU A 93 6.92 20.28 -13.25
C GLU A 93 5.97 20.98 -14.25
N ALA A 94 5.09 20.16 -14.79
CA ALA A 94 3.72 20.46 -15.19
C ALA A 94 3.39 21.42 -16.38
N GLN A 95 4.28 22.25 -16.94
CA GLN A 95 3.89 23.12 -18.08
C GLN A 95 4.91 23.36 -19.21
N GLY A 96 6.11 22.78 -19.19
CA GLY A 96 7.19 23.19 -20.10
C GLY A 96 7.29 22.45 -21.45
N PHE A 97 7.24 21.12 -21.48
CA PHE A 97 7.73 20.39 -22.66
C PHE A 97 6.75 20.34 -23.84
N ASP A 98 5.47 20.10 -23.62
CA ASP A 98 4.47 20.08 -24.71
C ASP A 98 4.42 21.44 -25.42
N ALA A 99 4.48 22.54 -24.65
CA ALA A 99 4.54 23.89 -25.20
C ALA A 99 5.81 24.12 -26.05
N ILE A 100 6.97 23.67 -25.57
CA ILE A 100 8.24 23.75 -26.29
C ILE A 100 8.18 22.92 -27.58
N LEU A 101 7.67 21.70 -27.53
CA LEU A 101 7.53 20.83 -28.69
C LEU A 101 6.61 21.46 -29.74
N HIS A 102 5.45 21.99 -29.33
CA HIS A 102 4.53 22.68 -30.22
C HIS A 102 5.17 23.93 -30.85
N GLU A 103 5.93 24.71 -30.08
CA GLU A 103 6.65 25.89 -30.59
C GLU A 103 7.74 25.50 -31.60
N MET A 104 8.48 24.42 -31.32
CA MET A 104 9.49 23.88 -32.23
C MET A 104 8.88 23.39 -33.54
N LEU A 105 7.84 22.56 -33.47
CA LEU A 105 7.13 22.05 -34.66
C LEU A 105 6.54 23.18 -35.49
N ARG A 106 5.98 24.21 -34.84
CA ARG A 106 5.50 25.42 -35.49
C ARG A 106 6.61 26.14 -36.25
N SER A 107 7.75 26.36 -35.59
CA SER A 107 8.86 27.10 -36.18
C SER A 107 9.46 26.36 -37.38
N ILE A 108 9.59 25.03 -37.29
CA ILE A 108 10.04 24.17 -38.39
C ILE A 108 9.04 24.23 -39.55
N THR A 109 7.75 24.01 -39.28
CA THR A 109 6.70 24.02 -40.31
C THR A 109 6.69 25.33 -41.08
N LEU A 110 6.78 26.45 -40.37
CA LEU A 110 6.80 27.79 -40.95
C LEU A 110 8.07 28.01 -41.80
N LYS A 111 9.24 27.64 -41.26
CA LYS A 111 10.50 27.81 -41.98
C LYS A 111 10.61 26.92 -43.21
N THR A 112 10.09 25.70 -43.15
CA THR A 112 9.99 24.79 -44.30
C THR A 112 9.13 25.40 -45.42
N GLY A 113 8.01 26.05 -45.07
CA GLY A 113 7.18 26.76 -46.04
C GLY A 113 7.89 27.95 -46.70
N GLU A 114 8.61 28.76 -45.90
CA GLU A 114 9.43 29.87 -46.41
C GLU A 114 10.54 29.39 -47.35
N LEU A 115 11.30 28.36 -46.95
CA LEU A 115 12.43 27.85 -47.74
C LEU A 115 12.00 27.25 -49.08
N LEU A 116 10.81 26.63 -49.11
CA LEU A 116 10.25 25.99 -50.30
C LEU A 116 9.26 26.88 -51.05
N ASN A 117 9.11 28.16 -50.66
CA ASN A 117 8.13 29.09 -51.24
C ASN A 117 6.73 28.48 -51.37
N ALA A 118 6.21 27.87 -50.30
CA ALA A 118 4.85 27.33 -50.26
C ALA A 118 3.92 28.26 -49.47
N ASP A 119 2.66 28.39 -49.91
CA ASP A 119 1.64 29.15 -49.18
C ASP A 119 1.31 28.52 -47.82
N ARG A 120 1.17 27.18 -47.81
CA ARG A 120 0.87 26.42 -46.60
C ARG A 120 1.70 25.15 -46.52
N THR A 121 2.24 24.91 -45.33
CA THR A 121 2.93 23.68 -44.96
C THR A 121 2.19 23.03 -43.81
N THR A 122 1.95 21.72 -43.92
CA THR A 122 1.28 20.93 -42.88
C THR A 122 2.11 19.68 -42.62
N ILE A 123 2.48 19.45 -41.36
CA ILE A 123 3.10 18.20 -40.92
C ILE A 123 2.01 17.33 -40.32
N TRP A 124 1.74 16.19 -40.96
CA TRP A 124 0.81 15.16 -40.52
C TRP A 124 1.55 14.08 -39.74
N LEU A 125 1.15 13.88 -38.49
CA LEU A 125 1.64 12.81 -37.64
C LEU A 125 0.72 11.59 -37.79
N LEU A 126 1.30 10.40 -37.88
CA LEU A 126 0.54 9.16 -37.96
C LEU A 126 0.15 8.71 -36.54
N ASP A 127 -1.17 8.61 -36.30
CA ASP A 127 -1.73 7.84 -35.19
C ASP A 127 -2.03 6.42 -35.71
N GLU A 128 -1.07 5.51 -35.51
CA GLU A 128 -1.16 4.11 -35.93
C GLU A 128 -2.33 3.38 -35.27
N GLU A 129 -2.75 3.78 -34.06
CA GLU A 129 -3.84 3.12 -33.33
C GLU A 129 -5.19 3.41 -33.95
N LYS A 130 -5.40 4.66 -34.40
CA LYS A 130 -6.66 5.09 -35.02
C LYS A 130 -6.63 4.99 -36.54
N ASN A 131 -5.47 4.70 -37.13
CA ASN A 131 -5.22 4.79 -38.55
C ASN A 131 -5.63 6.18 -39.11
N GLU A 132 -5.21 7.23 -38.40
CA GLU A 132 -5.51 8.63 -38.70
C GLU A 132 -4.20 9.41 -38.86
N LEU A 133 -4.20 10.36 -39.79
CA LEU A 133 -3.20 11.41 -39.89
C LEU A 133 -3.75 12.66 -39.20
N TRP A 134 -3.00 13.22 -38.27
CA TRP A 134 -3.40 14.43 -37.55
C TRP A 134 -2.33 15.53 -37.62
N SER A 135 -2.74 16.79 -37.60
CA SER A 135 -1.83 17.94 -37.57
C SER A 135 -2.35 19.00 -36.61
N THR A 136 -1.47 19.55 -35.78
CA THR A 136 -1.76 20.66 -34.83
C THR A 136 -1.33 22.04 -35.34
N VAL A 137 -0.67 22.11 -36.49
CA VAL A 137 0.02 23.33 -36.96
C VAL A 137 -0.66 23.93 -38.20
N ALA A 138 -1.84 23.44 -38.60
CA ALA A 138 -2.50 23.94 -39.79
C ALA A 138 -3.04 25.38 -39.58
N LYS A 139 -2.62 26.29 -40.46
CA LYS A 139 -3.02 27.70 -40.43
C LYS A 139 -4.40 27.88 -41.08
N GLY A 140 -5.40 28.27 -40.29
CA GLY A 140 -6.72 28.68 -40.78
C GLY A 140 -6.66 29.98 -41.59
N ALA A 141 -7.73 30.27 -42.35
CA ALA A 141 -7.84 31.51 -43.14
C ALA A 141 -7.84 32.79 -42.27
N ASP A 142 -8.13 32.65 -40.97
CA ASP A 142 -8.15 33.69 -39.94
C ASP A 142 -6.86 33.75 -39.09
N GLY A 143 -5.87 32.91 -39.41
CA GLY A 143 -4.62 32.81 -38.65
C GLY A 143 -4.72 32.03 -37.33
N LYS A 144 -5.89 31.46 -36.99
CA LYS A 144 -6.04 30.55 -35.85
C LYS A 144 -5.58 29.13 -36.21
N LEU A 145 -5.10 28.41 -35.19
CA LEU A 145 -4.64 27.04 -35.31
C LEU A 145 -5.84 26.09 -35.43
N LEU A 146 -5.80 25.24 -36.44
CA LEU A 146 -6.79 24.17 -36.64
C LEU A 146 -6.11 22.82 -36.40
N GLU A 147 -6.71 22.01 -35.54
CA GLU A 147 -6.36 20.58 -35.47
C GLU A 147 -7.06 19.86 -36.63
N LEU A 148 -6.30 19.41 -37.61
CA LEU A 148 -6.82 18.67 -38.75
C LEU A 148 -6.64 17.18 -38.50
N ARG A 149 -7.69 16.39 -38.80
CA ARG A 149 -7.63 14.92 -38.75
C ARG A 149 -8.25 14.34 -40.01
N ILE A 150 -7.53 13.43 -40.65
CA ILE A 150 -7.98 12.67 -41.82
C ILE A 150 -7.67 11.20 -41.62
N SER A 151 -8.47 10.31 -42.21
CA SER A 151 -8.11 8.89 -42.22
C SER A 151 -6.83 8.69 -43.02
N ALA A 152 -5.91 7.88 -42.51
CA ALA A 152 -4.64 7.57 -43.18
C ALA A 152 -4.82 6.85 -44.53
N ASN A 153 -6.04 6.40 -44.85
CA ASN A 153 -6.38 5.75 -46.12
C ASN A 153 -7.00 6.70 -47.15
N VAL A 154 -7.11 8.00 -46.85
CA VAL A 154 -7.86 8.95 -47.67
C VAL A 154 -7.00 10.16 -48.05
N GLY A 155 -7.04 10.52 -49.33
CA GLY A 155 -6.36 11.70 -49.87
C GLY A 155 -4.87 11.48 -50.15
N ILE A 156 -4.23 12.50 -50.73
CA ILE A 156 -2.83 12.43 -51.18
C ILE A 156 -1.85 12.23 -50.00
N ALA A 157 -2.16 12.79 -48.83
CA ALA A 157 -1.39 12.58 -47.61
C ALA A 157 -1.42 11.11 -47.14
N GLY A 158 -2.57 10.45 -47.22
CA GLY A 158 -2.72 9.03 -46.90
C GLY A 158 -2.04 8.12 -47.93
N GLU A 159 -2.16 8.44 -49.22
CA GLU A 159 -1.46 7.72 -50.30
C GLU A 159 0.06 7.77 -50.12
N SER A 160 0.62 8.95 -49.82
CA SER A 160 2.05 9.11 -49.54
C SER A 160 2.47 8.37 -48.26
N ALA A 161 1.64 8.35 -47.22
CA ALA A 161 1.88 7.59 -45.99
C ALA A 161 1.96 6.07 -46.25
N GLN A 162 1.05 5.53 -47.06
CA GLN A 162 0.98 4.10 -47.37
C GLN A 162 2.09 3.65 -48.33
N GLU A 163 2.32 4.42 -49.40
CA GLU A 163 3.32 4.07 -50.41
C GLU A 163 4.75 4.44 -49.98
N LYS A 164 4.90 5.27 -48.94
CA LYS A 164 6.18 5.83 -48.48
C LYS A 164 6.96 6.50 -49.63
N LYS A 165 6.24 7.18 -50.52
CA LYS A 165 6.80 7.90 -51.68
C LYS A 165 6.40 9.36 -51.70
N VAL A 166 7.25 10.16 -52.32
CA VAL A 166 6.96 11.56 -52.65
C VAL A 166 5.91 11.60 -53.74
N ILE A 167 4.88 12.43 -53.55
CA ILE A 167 3.83 12.68 -54.52
C ILE A 167 3.83 14.17 -54.85
N ASN A 168 4.23 14.52 -56.07
CA ASN A 168 4.22 15.88 -56.58
C ASN A 168 3.09 16.04 -57.61
N ILE A 169 2.14 16.94 -57.32
CA ILE A 169 0.98 17.21 -58.16
C ILE A 169 1.18 18.57 -58.86
N PRO A 170 1.30 18.58 -60.20
CA PRO A 170 1.49 19.80 -60.97
C PRO A 170 0.19 20.63 -61.03
N TYR A 171 0.31 21.82 -61.62
CA TYR A 171 -0.84 22.68 -61.89
C TYR A 171 -1.69 22.08 -63.03
N ASP A 172 -3.01 21.96 -62.92
CA ASP A 172 -3.89 22.28 -61.79
C ASP A 172 -4.30 21.01 -61.03
N PHE A 173 -4.17 21.02 -59.69
CA PHE A 173 -4.55 19.92 -58.81
C PHE A 173 -6.00 19.46 -58.99
N TYR A 174 -6.93 20.34 -59.34
CA TYR A 174 -8.33 19.95 -59.52
C TYR A 174 -8.58 19.07 -60.75
N ASP A 175 -7.64 19.04 -61.69
CA ASP A 175 -7.68 18.13 -62.84
C ASP A 175 -7.30 16.69 -62.44
N ASP A 176 -6.66 16.50 -61.28
CA ASP A 176 -6.33 15.18 -60.76
C ASP A 176 -7.58 14.48 -60.18
N PRO A 177 -7.93 13.25 -60.61
CA PRO A 177 -9.06 12.50 -60.08
C PRO A 177 -9.05 12.31 -58.55
N ARG A 178 -7.86 12.29 -57.94
CA ARG A 178 -7.66 12.14 -56.49
C ARG A 178 -8.02 13.40 -55.70
N SER A 179 -8.25 14.54 -56.36
CA SER A 179 -8.56 15.81 -55.72
C SER A 179 -9.98 15.92 -55.14
N ALA A 180 -10.89 14.99 -55.46
CA ALA A 180 -12.31 15.10 -55.11
C ALA A 180 -12.62 15.34 -53.62
N SER A 181 -11.84 14.72 -52.71
CA SER A 181 -11.98 14.94 -51.26
C SER A 181 -11.48 16.33 -50.86
N ALA A 182 -10.33 16.74 -51.42
CA ALA A 182 -9.74 18.05 -51.17
C ALA A 182 -10.60 19.19 -51.73
N GLN A 183 -11.24 19.03 -52.90
CA GLN A 183 -12.17 20.02 -53.46
C GLN A 183 -13.35 20.34 -52.53
N LYS A 184 -13.87 19.33 -51.81
CA LYS A 184 -14.94 19.52 -50.82
C LYS A 184 -14.43 20.29 -49.60
N PHE A 185 -13.24 19.93 -49.12
CA PHE A 185 -12.59 20.58 -47.98
C PHE A 185 -12.21 22.04 -48.29
N ASP A 186 -11.67 22.30 -49.48
CA ASP A 186 -11.31 23.62 -49.99
C ASP A 186 -12.53 24.55 -50.07
N LYS A 187 -13.66 24.05 -50.60
CA LYS A 187 -14.94 24.78 -50.63
C LYS A 187 -15.48 25.12 -49.23
N GLN A 188 -15.32 24.21 -48.27
CA GLN A 188 -15.77 24.44 -46.88
C GLN A 188 -14.92 25.47 -46.15
N ASN A 189 -13.61 25.52 -46.43
CA ASN A 189 -12.66 26.39 -45.73
C ASN A 189 -12.30 27.68 -46.50
N GLY A 190 -12.95 27.93 -47.65
CA GLY A 190 -12.68 29.11 -48.47
C GLY A 190 -11.24 29.15 -49.01
N TYR A 191 -10.64 28.00 -49.26
CA TYR A 191 -9.27 27.85 -49.74
C TYR A 191 -9.24 27.17 -51.11
N ARG A 192 -8.17 27.37 -51.88
CA ARG A 192 -8.01 26.73 -53.20
C ARG A 192 -6.59 26.19 -53.35
N THR A 193 -6.48 24.89 -53.49
CA THR A 193 -5.21 24.19 -53.71
C THR A 193 -4.97 24.00 -55.20
N TYR A 194 -3.95 24.62 -55.78
CA TYR A 194 -3.58 24.56 -57.20
C TYR A 194 -2.42 23.61 -57.48
N THR A 195 -1.42 23.57 -56.61
CA THR A 195 -0.26 22.67 -56.68
C THR A 195 -0.02 22.07 -55.31
N MET A 196 0.54 20.86 -55.26
CA MET A 196 0.76 20.15 -54.00
C MET A 196 1.98 19.26 -54.10
N VAL A 197 2.83 19.24 -53.08
CA VAL A 197 3.82 18.18 -52.90
C VAL A 197 3.68 17.56 -51.52
N VAL A 198 3.71 16.25 -51.46
CA VAL A 198 3.57 15.46 -50.24
C VAL A 198 4.78 14.55 -50.11
N MET A 199 5.49 14.66 -48.99
CA MET A 199 6.75 13.97 -48.76
C MET A 199 6.70 13.21 -47.43
N PRO A 200 6.96 11.90 -47.42
CA PRO A 200 7.01 11.11 -46.19
C PRO A 200 8.32 11.35 -45.45
N LEU A 201 8.24 11.46 -44.13
CA LEU A 201 9.37 11.42 -43.22
C LEU A 201 9.52 10.00 -42.70
N LEU A 202 10.62 9.36 -43.08
CA LEU A 202 10.94 7.99 -42.73
C LEU A 202 12.06 7.96 -41.69
N GLN A 203 12.04 6.95 -40.83
CA GLN A 203 13.12 6.65 -39.91
C GLN A 203 14.29 6.00 -40.67
N GLU A 204 15.52 6.48 -40.44
CA GLU A 204 16.71 6.04 -41.20
C GLU A 204 17.05 4.56 -40.97
N GLU A 205 16.86 4.05 -39.75
CA GLU A 205 17.23 2.68 -39.38
C GLU A 205 16.20 1.62 -39.78
N THR A 206 14.91 1.92 -39.61
CA THR A 206 13.80 0.95 -39.77
C THR A 206 13.01 1.16 -41.07
N GLY A 207 13.07 2.36 -41.66
CA GLY A 207 12.21 2.76 -42.78
C GLY A 207 10.75 2.98 -42.38
N ASP A 208 10.45 3.09 -41.08
CA ASP A 208 9.10 3.34 -40.58
C ASP A 208 8.66 4.79 -40.83
N LEU A 209 7.35 4.99 -41.03
CA LEU A 209 6.79 6.32 -41.28
C LEU A 209 6.66 7.08 -39.96
N ILE A 210 7.35 8.20 -39.84
CA ILE A 210 7.26 9.09 -38.69
C ILE A 210 6.12 10.10 -38.89
N ALA A 211 6.09 10.73 -40.08
CA ALA A 211 5.16 11.79 -40.42
C ALA A 211 5.07 11.97 -41.94
N VAL A 212 4.12 12.79 -42.40
CA VAL A 212 4.00 13.21 -43.80
C VAL A 212 3.97 14.74 -43.85
N VAL A 213 4.85 15.34 -44.64
CA VAL A 213 4.87 16.78 -44.84
C VAL A 213 4.17 17.12 -46.15
N GLN A 214 3.12 17.94 -46.06
CA GLN A 214 2.34 18.41 -47.19
C GLN A 214 2.58 19.90 -47.39
N LEU A 215 3.02 20.28 -48.58
CA LEU A 215 3.13 21.67 -49.01
C LEU A 215 2.09 21.95 -50.09
N LEU A 216 1.37 23.05 -49.92
CA LEU A 216 0.34 23.51 -50.82
C LEU A 216 0.79 24.80 -51.49
N ASN A 217 0.46 24.94 -52.77
CA ASN A 217 0.56 26.18 -53.53
C ASN A 217 1.97 26.77 -53.57
N LYS A 218 2.76 26.36 -54.56
CA LYS A 218 4.05 26.98 -54.86
C LYS A 218 3.87 28.44 -55.25
N PHE A 219 4.61 29.35 -54.62
CA PHE A 219 4.65 30.76 -54.95
C PHE A 219 5.76 31.13 -55.93
N LYS A 220 5.46 32.14 -56.75
CA LYS A 220 6.47 32.85 -57.55
C LYS A 220 7.47 33.56 -56.64
N PRO A 221 8.74 33.70 -57.06
CA PRO A 221 9.75 34.45 -56.31
C PRO A 221 9.35 35.90 -55.98
N ASP A 222 8.48 36.53 -56.79
CA ASP A 222 8.00 37.90 -56.59
C ASP A 222 6.51 38.00 -56.21
N HIS A 223 5.96 36.94 -55.59
CA HIS A 223 4.55 36.82 -55.21
C HIS A 223 4.02 37.96 -54.34
N GLU A 224 4.88 38.67 -53.59
CA GLU A 224 4.52 39.82 -52.75
C GLU A 224 3.85 40.97 -53.52
N LYS A 225 4.03 41.04 -54.85
CA LYS A 225 3.44 42.08 -55.71
C LYS A 225 1.97 41.85 -56.08
N TYR A 226 1.43 40.67 -55.79
CA TYR A 226 0.08 40.28 -56.20
C TYR A 226 -0.83 40.17 -54.98
N GLU A 227 -2.11 40.50 -55.12
CA GLU A 227 -3.08 40.39 -54.01
C GLU A 227 -3.84 39.07 -54.01
N GLN A 228 -4.27 38.59 -55.18
CA GLN A 228 -5.05 37.36 -55.30
C GLN A 228 -4.18 36.11 -55.27
N LEU A 229 -4.66 35.05 -54.59
CA LEU A 229 -3.92 33.80 -54.44
C LEU A 229 -3.54 33.19 -55.80
N GLY A 230 -4.45 33.17 -56.77
CA GLY A 230 -4.19 32.61 -58.10
C GLY A 230 -3.03 33.26 -58.84
N ASP A 231 -2.84 34.57 -58.68
CA ASP A 231 -1.77 35.32 -59.36
C ASP A 231 -0.40 35.09 -58.70
N LYS A 232 -0.39 34.74 -57.40
CA LYS A 232 0.80 34.41 -56.61
C LYS A 232 1.39 33.04 -56.97
N ILE A 233 0.58 32.13 -57.51
CA ILE A 233 0.99 30.73 -57.74
C ILE A 233 1.95 30.63 -58.92
N ASP A 234 3.02 29.87 -58.75
CA ASP A 234 3.87 29.40 -59.84
C ASP A 234 3.20 28.19 -60.52
N VAL A 235 2.82 28.36 -61.78
CA VAL A 235 2.18 27.32 -62.59
C VAL A 235 3.11 26.13 -62.88
N ASN A 236 4.43 26.31 -62.73
CA ASN A 236 5.38 25.20 -62.85
C ASN A 236 5.36 24.26 -61.63
N GLY A 237 4.71 24.67 -60.53
CA GLY A 237 4.59 23.86 -59.32
C GLY A 237 5.91 23.65 -58.58
N PHE A 238 5.95 22.61 -57.75
CA PHE A 238 7.15 22.23 -57.00
C PHE A 238 8.15 21.49 -57.90
N THR A 239 9.43 21.80 -57.77
CA THR A 239 10.51 21.29 -58.61
C THR A 239 11.31 20.18 -57.92
N GLU A 240 12.12 19.43 -58.67
CA GLU A 240 13.05 18.44 -58.08
C GLU A 240 14.09 19.11 -57.13
N GLU A 241 14.41 20.38 -57.36
CA GLU A 241 15.24 21.16 -56.45
C GLU A 241 14.55 21.36 -55.10
N ASP A 242 13.24 21.61 -55.09
CA ASP A 242 12.45 21.73 -53.85
C ASP A 242 12.46 20.41 -53.07
N GLU A 243 12.32 19.27 -53.75
CA GLU A 243 12.42 17.95 -53.14
C GLU A 243 13.84 17.65 -52.61
N ARG A 244 14.89 18.10 -53.31
CA ARG A 244 16.28 17.97 -52.84
C ARG A 244 16.49 18.76 -51.55
N VAL A 245 16.01 20.00 -51.52
CA VAL A 245 16.09 20.87 -50.34
C VAL A 245 15.33 20.26 -49.17
N PHE A 246 14.14 19.72 -49.41
CA PHE A 246 13.40 18.99 -48.38
C PHE A 246 14.18 17.81 -47.79
N ARG A 247 14.78 16.98 -48.65
CA ARG A 247 15.59 15.85 -48.21
C ARG A 247 16.78 16.25 -47.35
N GLU A 248 17.35 17.44 -47.54
CA GLU A 248 18.47 17.92 -46.74
C GLU A 248 18.08 18.23 -45.27
N PHE A 249 16.83 18.64 -45.01
CA PHE A 249 16.37 18.94 -43.64
C PHE A 249 15.40 17.90 -43.05
N ALA A 250 14.90 16.95 -43.86
CA ALA A 250 14.05 15.86 -43.41
C ALA A 250 14.62 15.07 -42.21
N PRO A 251 15.92 14.68 -42.16
CA PRO A 251 16.50 13.95 -41.03
C PRO A 251 16.32 14.68 -39.70
N SER A 252 16.40 16.01 -39.74
CA SER A 252 16.30 16.82 -38.54
C SER A 252 14.88 17.00 -38.04
N ILE A 253 13.90 17.09 -38.95
CA ILE A 253 12.48 17.05 -38.57
C ILE A 253 12.16 15.68 -37.96
N SER A 254 12.67 14.60 -38.57
CA SER A 254 12.55 13.23 -38.05
C SER A 254 13.11 13.11 -36.63
N LEU A 255 14.34 13.58 -36.39
CA LEU A 255 14.96 13.49 -35.07
C LEU A 255 14.17 14.24 -33.99
N ILE A 256 13.67 15.45 -34.28
CA ILE A 256 12.91 16.24 -33.31
C ILE A 256 11.61 15.50 -32.94
N LEU A 257 10.93 14.90 -33.91
CA LEU A 257 9.72 14.10 -33.68
C LEU A 257 10.00 12.80 -32.93
N GLU A 258 11.09 12.10 -33.27
CA GLU A 258 11.48 10.86 -32.60
C GLU A 258 11.93 11.09 -31.16
N SER A 259 12.77 12.11 -30.94
CA SER A 259 13.24 12.48 -29.61
C SER A 259 12.09 12.91 -28.72
N SER A 260 11.10 13.66 -29.25
CA SER A 260 9.91 14.02 -28.48
C SER A 260 9.03 12.82 -28.14
N LYS A 261 8.79 11.91 -29.09
CA LYS A 261 8.01 10.68 -28.88
C LYS A 261 8.67 9.77 -27.83
N SER A 262 9.98 9.56 -27.96
CA SER A 262 10.78 8.75 -27.03
C SER A 262 10.82 9.38 -25.64
N PHE A 263 10.97 10.71 -25.57
CA PHE A 263 10.98 11.45 -24.31
C PHE A 263 9.63 11.43 -23.60
N TYR A 264 8.53 11.58 -24.34
CA TYR A 264 7.18 11.48 -23.80
C TYR A 264 6.93 10.11 -23.18
N ALA A 265 7.31 9.03 -23.89
CA ALA A 265 7.23 7.67 -23.39
C ALA A 265 8.09 7.45 -22.13
N ALA A 266 9.32 7.97 -22.10
CA ALA A 266 10.21 7.86 -20.94
C ALA A 266 9.67 8.61 -19.71
N THR A 267 9.18 9.83 -19.90
CA THR A 267 8.62 10.66 -18.82
C THR A 267 7.36 10.03 -18.23
N GLN A 268 6.48 9.47 -19.06
CA GLN A 268 5.30 8.75 -18.56
C GLN A 268 5.68 7.48 -17.78
N ARG A 269 6.66 6.69 -18.26
CA ARG A 269 7.18 5.53 -17.52
C ARG A 269 7.76 5.94 -16.16
N GLN A 270 8.50 7.04 -16.11
CA GLN A 270 9.06 7.55 -14.85
C GLN A 270 7.96 7.98 -13.87
N ARG A 271 6.94 8.72 -14.33
CA ARG A 271 5.79 9.10 -13.48
C ARG A 271 5.04 7.88 -12.94
N ALA A 272 4.85 6.85 -13.77
CA ALA A 272 4.26 5.60 -13.32
C ALA A 272 5.11 4.96 -12.21
N ALA A 273 6.42 4.85 -12.41
CA ALA A 273 7.35 4.30 -11.40
C ALA A 273 7.37 5.10 -10.09
N GLU A 274 7.29 6.43 -10.16
CA GLU A 274 7.25 7.30 -8.98
C GLU A 274 5.94 7.17 -8.20
N ALA A 275 4.79 7.20 -8.89
CA ALA A 275 3.48 6.95 -8.27
C ALA A 275 3.43 5.59 -7.57
N LEU A 276 4.05 4.60 -8.21
CA LEU A 276 4.22 3.24 -7.69
C LEU A 276 5.14 3.17 -6.47
N MET A 277 6.29 3.86 -6.47
CA MET A 277 7.17 3.96 -5.29
C MET A 277 6.47 4.65 -4.12
N LYS A 278 5.70 5.70 -4.39
CA LYS A 278 4.92 6.43 -3.37
C LYS A 278 3.83 5.55 -2.75
N ALA A 279 3.20 4.70 -3.55
CA ALA A 279 2.25 3.69 -3.08
C ALA A 279 2.91 2.65 -2.16
N VAL A 280 4.06 2.10 -2.56
CA VAL A 280 4.83 1.14 -1.74
C VAL A 280 5.34 1.76 -0.45
N ASP A 281 5.84 2.99 -0.50
CA ASP A 281 6.27 3.72 0.70
C ASP A 281 5.08 3.96 1.65
N SER A 282 3.90 4.29 1.11
CA SER A 282 2.66 4.40 1.89
C SER A 282 2.25 3.07 2.56
N LEU A 283 2.36 1.95 1.84
CA LEU A 283 2.13 0.59 2.38
C LEU A 283 3.06 0.28 3.57
N SER A 284 4.33 0.68 3.46
CA SER A 284 5.33 0.41 4.52
C SER A 284 5.11 1.20 5.80
N LYS A 285 4.56 2.41 5.68
CA LYS A 285 4.42 3.37 6.79
C LYS A 285 3.07 3.27 7.50
N SER A 286 2.06 2.68 6.85
CA SER A 286 0.72 2.63 7.42
C SER A 286 0.45 1.31 8.13
N SER A 287 0.00 1.36 9.39
CA SER A 287 -0.60 0.22 10.09
C SER A 287 -2.02 -0.10 9.59
N LEU A 288 -2.35 0.28 8.35
CA LEU A 288 -3.72 0.49 7.91
C LEU A 288 -4.23 -0.60 6.97
N ASP A 289 -5.56 -0.68 7.01
CA ASP A 289 -6.44 -1.55 6.25
C ASP A 289 -6.02 -1.63 4.77
N LEU A 290 -6.00 -2.85 4.26
CA LEU A 290 -5.68 -3.20 2.88
C LEU A 290 -6.49 -2.34 1.89
N GLU A 291 -7.74 -2.06 2.28
CA GLU A 291 -8.70 -1.27 1.51
C GLU A 291 -8.29 0.19 1.34
N ASP A 292 -7.86 0.87 2.42
CA ASP A 292 -7.45 2.28 2.37
C ASP A 292 -6.24 2.49 1.47
N THR A 293 -5.33 1.52 1.48
CA THR A 293 -4.11 1.62 0.69
C THR A 293 -4.38 1.42 -0.79
N LEU A 294 -5.24 0.45 -1.14
CA LEU A 294 -5.70 0.26 -2.50
C LEU A 294 -6.50 1.46 -3.02
N GLY A 295 -7.32 2.11 -2.18
CA GLY A 295 -8.02 3.33 -2.54
C GLY A 295 -7.06 4.43 -3.01
N LYS A 296 -6.02 4.73 -2.22
CA LYS A 296 -4.99 5.73 -2.56
C LYS A 296 -4.25 5.40 -3.86
N VAL A 297 -3.94 4.12 -4.04
CA VAL A 297 -3.30 3.57 -5.23
C VAL A 297 -4.21 3.84 -6.44
N MET A 298 -5.47 3.41 -6.39
CA MET A 298 -6.41 3.62 -7.48
C MET A 298 -6.68 5.11 -7.78
N ASP A 299 -6.62 5.99 -6.78
CA ASP A 299 -6.74 7.44 -6.99
C ASP A 299 -5.55 8.02 -7.77
N GLN A 300 -4.33 7.58 -7.50
CA GLN A 300 -3.14 7.99 -8.28
C GLN A 300 -3.24 7.50 -9.73
N ALA A 301 -3.69 6.26 -9.96
CA ALA A 301 -3.91 5.74 -11.32
C ALA A 301 -4.96 6.57 -12.08
N LYS A 302 -6.05 6.95 -11.41
CA LYS A 302 -7.11 7.82 -11.96
C LYS A 302 -6.54 9.18 -12.41
N GLU A 303 -5.74 9.83 -11.57
CA GLU A 303 -5.13 11.12 -11.88
C GLU A 303 -4.17 11.02 -13.07
N LEU A 304 -3.27 10.05 -13.05
CA LEU A 304 -2.27 9.86 -14.10
C LEU A 304 -2.90 9.58 -15.47
N MET A 305 -3.97 8.78 -15.50
CA MET A 305 -4.68 8.40 -16.71
C MET A 305 -5.81 9.38 -17.09
N ASN A 306 -5.96 10.49 -16.36
CA ASN A 306 -7.02 11.48 -16.55
C ASN A 306 -8.43 10.87 -16.64
N ALA A 307 -8.71 9.90 -15.77
CA ALA A 307 -10.04 9.30 -15.61
C ALA A 307 -10.90 10.11 -14.63
N ASP A 308 -12.22 9.99 -14.72
CA ASP A 308 -13.15 10.59 -13.75
C ASP A 308 -13.22 9.76 -12.46
N ARG A 309 -13.25 8.43 -12.60
CA ARG A 309 -13.29 7.50 -11.48
C ARG A 309 -12.40 6.29 -11.73
N SER A 310 -11.98 5.69 -10.63
CA SER A 310 -11.35 4.37 -10.61
C SER A 310 -12.07 3.47 -9.60
N THR A 311 -12.02 2.17 -9.81
CA THR A 311 -12.68 1.18 -8.95
C THR A 311 -11.84 -0.09 -8.92
N LEU A 312 -11.79 -0.75 -7.78
CA LEU A 312 -11.14 -2.04 -7.60
C LEU A 312 -12.16 -3.05 -7.07
N TRP A 313 -12.46 -4.04 -7.90
CA TRP A 313 -13.29 -5.18 -7.53
C TRP A 313 -12.43 -6.27 -6.93
N LEU A 314 -12.77 -6.70 -5.72
CA LEU A 314 -12.14 -7.83 -5.06
C LEU A 314 -12.97 -9.10 -5.27
N ILE A 315 -12.29 -10.23 -5.38
CA ILE A 315 -12.94 -11.53 -5.59
C ILE A 315 -13.25 -12.17 -4.24
N ASP A 316 -14.52 -12.48 -4.03
CA ASP A 316 -15.00 -13.34 -2.95
C ASP A 316 -15.18 -14.76 -3.51
N ASN A 317 -14.17 -15.61 -3.28
CA ASN A 317 -14.15 -16.98 -3.80
C ASN A 317 -15.21 -17.88 -3.13
N GLU A 318 -15.55 -17.63 -1.86
CA GLU A 318 -16.57 -18.43 -1.15
C GLU A 318 -17.95 -18.22 -1.74
N LYS A 319 -18.30 -16.96 -2.06
CA LYS A 319 -19.61 -16.59 -2.61
C LYS A 319 -19.64 -16.52 -4.14
N SER A 320 -18.51 -16.72 -4.81
CA SER A 320 -18.35 -16.55 -6.27
C SER A 320 -18.85 -15.18 -6.76
N GLN A 321 -18.47 -14.12 -6.04
CA GLN A 321 -18.91 -12.75 -6.29
C GLN A 321 -17.73 -11.80 -6.44
N LEU A 322 -17.94 -10.71 -7.17
CA LEU A 322 -17.09 -9.53 -7.14
C LEU A 322 -17.74 -8.50 -6.24
N TRP A 323 -16.95 -7.84 -5.40
CA TRP A 323 -17.43 -6.76 -4.56
C TRP A 323 -16.47 -5.57 -4.58
N THR A 324 -17.03 -4.38 -4.39
CA THR A 324 -16.28 -3.12 -4.31
C THR A 324 -17.05 -2.16 -3.41
N LYS A 325 -16.37 -1.18 -2.81
CA LYS A 325 -17.03 -0.01 -2.21
C LYS A 325 -16.87 1.19 -3.12
N ILE A 326 -17.96 1.90 -3.41
CA ILE A 326 -17.94 3.15 -4.17
C ILE A 326 -18.71 4.24 -3.43
N PRO A 327 -18.34 5.52 -3.60
CA PRO A 327 -19.08 6.63 -3.02
C PRO A 327 -20.41 6.83 -3.76
N ILE A 328 -21.53 6.66 -3.04
CA ILE A 328 -22.89 7.01 -3.50
C ILE A 328 -23.40 8.11 -2.58
N ASN A 329 -23.77 9.27 -3.13
CA ASN A 329 -24.22 10.44 -2.35
C ASN A 329 -23.26 10.86 -1.22
N GLY A 330 -21.95 10.67 -1.40
CA GLY A 330 -20.92 11.00 -0.40
C GLY A 330 -20.70 9.92 0.66
N GLN A 331 -21.43 8.80 0.62
CA GLN A 331 -21.27 7.67 1.54
C GLN A 331 -20.70 6.45 0.81
N LEU A 332 -19.65 5.83 1.38
CA LEU A 332 -19.07 4.60 0.85
C LEU A 332 -20.08 3.45 1.01
N THR A 333 -20.54 2.93 -0.12
CA THR A 333 -21.54 1.84 -0.19
C THR A 333 -20.92 0.63 -0.87
N GLU A 334 -21.11 -0.55 -0.28
CA GLU A 334 -20.66 -1.82 -0.86
C GLU A 334 -21.64 -2.28 -1.95
N ILE A 335 -21.08 -2.63 -3.12
CA ILE A 335 -21.80 -3.20 -4.25
C ILE A 335 -21.24 -4.59 -4.53
N ARG A 336 -22.12 -5.56 -4.74
CA ARG A 336 -21.78 -6.93 -5.10
C ARG A 336 -22.42 -7.30 -6.44
N ILE A 337 -21.64 -7.96 -7.29
CA ILE A 337 -22.10 -8.55 -8.55
C ILE A 337 -21.61 -10.01 -8.65
N ALA A 338 -22.30 -10.82 -9.44
CA ALA A 338 -21.84 -12.18 -9.73
C ALA A 338 -20.52 -12.14 -10.52
N LYS A 339 -19.63 -13.12 -10.30
CA LYS A 339 -18.29 -13.16 -10.90
C LYS A 339 -18.28 -13.19 -12.43
N ASP A 340 -19.39 -13.56 -13.07
CA ASP A 340 -19.57 -13.66 -14.52
C ASP A 340 -20.32 -12.46 -15.14
N LYS A 341 -20.81 -11.50 -14.33
CA LYS A 341 -21.66 -10.41 -14.81
C LYS A 341 -20.91 -9.11 -15.09
N GLY A 342 -21.31 -8.45 -16.18
CA GLY A 342 -20.80 -7.14 -16.61
C GLY A 342 -19.32 -7.20 -17.04
N PHE A 343 -18.76 -6.04 -17.36
CA PHE A 343 -17.37 -5.96 -17.84
C PHE A 343 -16.34 -6.43 -16.81
N ALA A 344 -16.55 -6.13 -15.52
CA ALA A 344 -15.69 -6.64 -14.46
C ALA A 344 -15.72 -8.17 -14.37
N GLY A 345 -16.91 -8.78 -14.50
CA GLY A 345 -17.06 -10.24 -14.47
C GLY A 345 -16.49 -10.94 -15.71
N MET A 346 -16.61 -10.31 -16.88
CA MET A 346 -15.96 -10.81 -18.10
C MET A 346 -14.45 -10.89 -17.94
N VAL A 347 -13.81 -9.82 -17.44
CA VAL A 347 -12.37 -9.82 -17.14
C VAL A 347 -12.03 -10.83 -16.04
N ALA A 348 -12.87 -10.96 -15.01
CA ALA A 348 -12.63 -11.92 -13.94
C ALA A 348 -12.71 -13.38 -14.40
N THR A 349 -13.45 -13.65 -15.47
CA THR A 349 -13.63 -15.00 -16.03
C THR A 349 -12.60 -15.29 -17.11
N SER A 350 -12.27 -14.31 -17.96
CA SER A 350 -11.29 -14.48 -19.04
C SER A 350 -9.84 -14.38 -18.56
N GLY A 351 -9.57 -13.55 -17.55
CA GLY A 351 -8.21 -13.16 -17.18
C GLY A 351 -7.56 -12.19 -18.16
N GLU A 352 -8.30 -11.65 -19.13
CA GLU A 352 -7.81 -10.77 -20.19
C GLU A 352 -8.36 -9.35 -20.02
N PRO A 353 -7.56 -8.30 -20.30
CA PRO A 353 -8.01 -6.93 -20.17
C PRO A 353 -9.06 -6.56 -21.23
N LEU A 354 -9.96 -5.63 -20.89
CA LEU A 354 -10.98 -5.09 -21.78
C LEU A 354 -10.85 -3.56 -21.89
N LEU A 355 -10.70 -3.08 -23.12
CA LEU A 355 -10.67 -1.67 -23.46
C LEU A 355 -11.94 -1.32 -24.24
N ILE A 356 -12.83 -0.54 -23.64
CA ILE A 356 -14.14 -0.20 -24.22
C ILE A 356 -14.19 1.29 -24.56
N PRO A 357 -14.18 1.63 -25.87
CA PRO A 357 -14.20 3.02 -26.30
C PRO A 357 -15.57 3.66 -26.09
N PHE A 358 -15.60 4.99 -26.17
CA PHE A 358 -16.84 5.74 -26.21
C PHE A 358 -17.69 5.35 -27.44
N ASP A 359 -18.98 5.01 -27.31
CA ASP A 359 -19.83 5.01 -26.11
C ASP A 359 -20.13 3.58 -25.63
N VAL A 360 -19.81 3.29 -24.36
CA VAL A 360 -20.06 1.99 -23.69
C VAL A 360 -21.52 1.54 -23.82
N TYR A 361 -22.50 2.45 -23.85
CA TYR A 361 -23.91 2.07 -23.93
C TYR A 361 -24.30 1.41 -25.27
N LYS A 362 -23.44 1.51 -26.29
CA LYS A 362 -23.61 0.83 -27.58
C LYS A 362 -23.15 -0.63 -27.54
N ASP A 363 -22.39 -1.04 -26.52
CA ASP A 363 -21.92 -2.41 -26.36
C ASP A 363 -23.06 -3.32 -25.85
N THR A 364 -23.13 -4.55 -26.36
CA THR A 364 -24.15 -5.55 -25.98
C THR A 364 -24.04 -5.98 -24.52
N HIS A 365 -22.86 -5.90 -23.92
CA HIS A 365 -22.60 -6.31 -22.53
C HIS A 365 -22.81 -5.17 -21.52
N SER A 366 -23.27 -3.99 -21.97
CA SER A 366 -23.45 -2.77 -21.15
C SER A 366 -24.62 -2.81 -20.17
N VAL A 367 -25.41 -3.90 -20.13
CA VAL A 367 -26.64 -3.99 -19.31
C VAL A 367 -26.36 -3.71 -17.83
N THR A 368 -25.35 -4.36 -17.25
CA THR A 368 -24.99 -4.16 -15.84
C THR A 368 -24.52 -2.73 -15.54
N ALA A 369 -23.82 -2.10 -16.50
CA ALA A 369 -23.37 -0.71 -16.36
C ALA A 369 -24.57 0.24 -16.34
N LYS A 370 -25.55 0.05 -17.24
CA LYS A 370 -26.79 0.84 -17.28
C LYS A 370 -27.60 0.75 -15.99
N GLU A 371 -27.80 -0.47 -15.48
CA GLU A 371 -28.52 -0.70 -14.21
C GLU A 371 -27.80 -0.07 -13.00
N THR A 372 -26.47 -0.05 -13.01
CA THR A 372 -25.66 0.53 -11.94
C THR A 372 -25.64 2.07 -12.01
N ASP A 373 -25.51 2.61 -13.21
CA ASP A 373 -25.55 4.05 -13.48
C ASP A 373 -26.89 4.67 -13.07
N GLU A 374 -28.00 4.00 -13.38
CA GLU A 374 -29.35 4.42 -12.98
C GLU A 374 -29.50 4.50 -11.45
N LYS A 375 -28.97 3.52 -10.72
CA LYS A 375 -29.02 3.50 -9.24
C LYS A 375 -28.10 4.52 -8.58
N THR A 376 -26.93 4.78 -9.20
CA THR A 376 -25.87 5.60 -8.59
C THR A 376 -25.94 7.06 -9.02
N GLY A 377 -26.84 7.41 -9.94
CA GLY A 377 -26.92 8.77 -10.49
C GLY A 377 -25.74 9.10 -11.43
N TYR A 378 -25.08 8.08 -11.98
CA TYR A 378 -23.84 8.23 -12.75
C TYR A 378 -24.05 7.87 -14.24
N ARG A 379 -23.00 7.99 -15.06
CA ARG A 379 -23.05 7.59 -16.48
C ARG A 379 -21.68 7.11 -16.96
N THR A 380 -21.60 5.82 -17.29
CA THR A 380 -20.41 5.16 -17.80
C THR A 380 -20.33 5.28 -19.31
N CYS A 381 -19.39 6.08 -19.83
CA CYS A 381 -19.19 6.44 -21.24
C CYS A 381 -18.01 5.70 -21.89
N SER A 382 -16.91 5.51 -21.17
CA SER A 382 -15.73 4.76 -21.61
C SER A 382 -15.17 3.94 -20.44
N LEU A 383 -14.56 2.80 -20.71
CA LEU A 383 -14.13 1.88 -19.65
C LEU A 383 -12.84 1.15 -20.00
N LEU A 384 -11.88 1.12 -19.07
CA LEU A 384 -10.71 0.26 -19.12
C LEU A 384 -10.79 -0.70 -17.93
N CYS A 385 -10.96 -2.00 -18.19
CA CYS A 385 -11.01 -3.04 -17.17
C CYS A 385 -9.78 -3.94 -17.26
N MET A 386 -9.13 -4.22 -16.15
CA MET A 386 -7.92 -5.04 -16.13
C MET A 386 -7.89 -6.02 -14.95
N PRO A 387 -7.41 -7.25 -15.17
CA PRO A 387 -7.23 -8.23 -14.09
C PRO A 387 -6.05 -7.83 -13.19
N VAL A 388 -6.14 -8.20 -11.91
CA VAL A 388 -5.06 -8.07 -10.92
C VAL A 388 -4.71 -9.47 -10.43
N PHE A 389 -3.43 -9.84 -10.60
CA PHE A 389 -2.90 -11.13 -10.19
C PHE A 389 -1.96 -10.98 -9.00
N ASN A 390 -1.89 -11.98 -8.12
CA ASN A 390 -0.83 -12.09 -7.11
C ASN A 390 0.47 -12.69 -7.71
N ALA A 391 1.52 -12.83 -6.89
CA ALA A 391 2.78 -13.41 -7.35
C ALA A 391 2.68 -14.90 -7.74
N ASP A 392 1.67 -15.60 -7.21
CA ASP A 392 1.35 -17.00 -7.54
C ASP A 392 0.50 -17.11 -8.83
N ASN A 393 0.28 -16.00 -9.53
CA ASN A 393 -0.51 -15.89 -10.76
C ASN A 393 -2.00 -16.25 -10.59
N GLU A 394 -2.53 -16.11 -9.37
CA GLU A 394 -3.95 -16.21 -9.07
C GLU A 394 -4.62 -14.85 -9.21
N LEU A 395 -5.81 -14.83 -9.82
CA LEU A 395 -6.59 -13.61 -9.96
C LEU A 395 -7.19 -13.22 -8.59
N ILE A 396 -6.81 -12.05 -8.09
CA ILE A 396 -7.27 -11.53 -6.79
C ILE A 396 -8.27 -10.38 -6.92
N GLY A 397 -8.35 -9.74 -8.08
CA GLY A 397 -9.29 -8.65 -8.32
C GLY A 397 -9.32 -8.16 -9.77
N VAL A 398 -10.15 -7.15 -10.01
CA VAL A 398 -10.29 -6.48 -11.31
C VAL A 398 -10.34 -4.97 -11.09
N THR A 399 -9.45 -4.23 -11.73
CA THR A 399 -9.47 -2.77 -11.72
C THR A 399 -10.28 -2.22 -12.88
N GLN A 400 -10.90 -1.06 -12.65
CA GLN A 400 -11.62 -0.30 -13.66
C GLN A 400 -11.22 1.17 -13.62
N LEU A 401 -10.90 1.74 -14.77
CA LEU A 401 -10.90 3.19 -14.97
C LEU A 401 -12.14 3.57 -15.77
N ILE A 402 -12.90 4.53 -15.25
CA ILE A 402 -14.21 4.91 -15.75
C ILE A 402 -14.14 6.35 -16.24
N ASN A 403 -14.61 6.56 -17.48
CA ASN A 403 -14.72 7.84 -18.16
C ASN A 403 -13.37 8.57 -18.32
N LYS A 404 -12.79 8.48 -19.52
CA LYS A 404 -11.67 9.34 -19.90
C LYS A 404 -12.17 10.77 -20.00
N LYS A 405 -11.50 11.70 -19.34
CA LYS A 405 -11.88 13.12 -19.38
C LYS A 405 -11.28 13.79 -20.62
N LYS A 406 -12.13 14.53 -21.35
CA LYS A 406 -11.71 15.45 -22.40
C LYS A 406 -11.06 16.67 -21.76
N GLN A 407 -10.02 17.24 -22.38
CA GLN A 407 -9.42 18.48 -21.89
C GLN A 407 -10.37 19.66 -22.07
N GLY A 408 -10.38 20.58 -21.11
CA GLY A 408 -11.23 21.76 -21.06
C GLY A 408 -12.14 21.79 -19.83
N ASP A 409 -12.75 22.96 -19.59
CA ASP A 409 -13.73 23.15 -18.52
C ASP A 409 -15.14 22.84 -19.05
N TYR A 410 -15.82 21.90 -18.40
CA TYR A 410 -17.17 21.48 -18.75
C TYR A 410 -18.07 21.53 -17.50
N PRO A 411 -19.38 21.75 -17.66
CA PRO A 411 -20.30 21.71 -16.53
C PRO A 411 -20.37 20.30 -15.93
N PRO A 412 -20.61 20.18 -14.60
CA PRO A 412 -20.79 18.89 -13.94
C PRO A 412 -21.99 18.14 -14.54
N TYR A 413 -21.89 16.81 -14.55
CA TYR A 413 -22.96 15.94 -15.05
C TYR A 413 -24.23 16.08 -14.18
N ASN A 414 -25.38 16.25 -14.83
CA ASN A 414 -26.70 16.18 -14.19
C ASN A 414 -27.38 14.87 -14.61
N HIS A 415 -27.79 14.08 -13.61
CA HIS A 415 -28.45 12.79 -13.82
C HIS A 415 -29.80 12.91 -14.54
N GLU A 416 -30.47 14.07 -14.49
CA GLU A 416 -31.72 14.31 -15.24
C GLU A 416 -31.55 14.16 -16.77
N ASN A 417 -30.31 14.29 -17.27
CA ASN A 417 -29.99 14.14 -18.68
C ASN A 417 -29.75 12.67 -19.10
N TRP A 418 -29.90 11.70 -18.19
CA TRP A 418 -29.73 10.29 -18.53
C TRP A 418 -30.74 9.85 -19.60
N PRO A 419 -30.34 9.08 -20.63
CA PRO A 419 -29.07 8.36 -20.81
C PRO A 419 -27.98 9.12 -21.62
N GLU A 420 -28.15 10.42 -21.87
CA GLU A 420 -27.22 11.19 -22.70
C GLU A 420 -25.83 11.31 -22.06
N ALA A 421 -24.79 11.12 -22.89
CA ALA A 421 -23.41 11.22 -22.45
C ALA A 421 -22.95 12.69 -22.37
N PRO A 422 -22.43 13.15 -21.21
CA PRO A 422 -21.92 14.51 -21.08
C PRO A 422 -20.66 14.73 -21.92
N GLU A 423 -20.47 15.97 -22.40
CA GLU A 423 -19.38 16.32 -23.31
C GLU A 423 -17.98 16.04 -22.71
N GLN A 424 -17.82 16.23 -21.39
CA GLN A 424 -16.57 15.94 -20.67
C GLN A 424 -16.10 14.49 -20.76
N TRP A 425 -17.02 13.54 -20.98
CA TRP A 425 -16.72 12.09 -21.01
C TRP A 425 -16.83 11.49 -22.42
N LYS A 426 -16.92 12.32 -23.46
CA LYS A 426 -16.85 11.89 -24.88
C LYS A 426 -15.40 11.70 -25.31
N ALA A 427 -14.68 10.83 -24.61
CA ALA A 427 -13.31 10.42 -24.92
C ALA A 427 -13.13 8.93 -24.62
N SER A 428 -12.06 8.33 -25.15
CA SER A 428 -11.74 6.92 -24.98
C SER A 428 -10.36 6.74 -24.38
N PHE A 429 -10.17 5.69 -23.58
CA PHE A 429 -8.86 5.20 -23.21
C PHE A 429 -8.14 4.60 -24.45
N ASN A 430 -6.82 4.64 -24.45
CA ASN A 430 -5.98 4.11 -25.55
C ASN A 430 -5.06 2.97 -25.07
N ARG A 431 -4.23 2.41 -25.96
CA ARG A 431 -3.32 1.32 -25.56
C ARG A 431 -2.21 1.78 -24.62
N ASN A 432 -1.78 3.04 -24.71
CA ASN A 432 -0.84 3.58 -23.74
C ASN A 432 -1.44 3.54 -22.33
N ASP A 433 -2.70 3.96 -22.17
CA ASP A 433 -3.41 3.88 -20.88
C ASP A 433 -3.48 2.43 -20.36
N LEU A 434 -3.70 1.46 -21.25
CA LEU A 434 -3.69 0.03 -20.95
C LEU A 434 -2.33 -0.44 -20.42
N GLU A 435 -1.23 -0.11 -21.10
CA GLU A 435 0.12 -0.51 -20.70
C GLU A 435 0.54 0.13 -19.36
N PHE A 436 0.17 1.40 -19.12
CA PHE A 436 0.41 2.04 -17.83
C PHE A 436 -0.37 1.36 -16.70
N MET A 437 -1.65 1.09 -16.94
CA MET A 437 -2.50 0.43 -15.96
C MET A 437 -2.03 -1.01 -15.69
N LYS A 438 -1.44 -1.69 -16.69
CA LYS A 438 -0.83 -3.01 -16.52
C LYS A 438 0.31 -2.99 -15.50
N ALA A 439 1.25 -2.05 -15.65
CA ALA A 439 2.35 -1.88 -14.71
C ALA A 439 1.82 -1.60 -13.29
N PHE A 440 0.76 -0.80 -13.21
CA PHE A 440 0.09 -0.46 -11.97
C PHE A 440 -0.53 -1.68 -11.27
N ASN A 441 -1.28 -2.50 -12.01
CA ASN A 441 -1.93 -3.70 -11.49
C ASN A 441 -0.94 -4.75 -10.98
N ILE A 442 0.20 -4.94 -11.66
CA ILE A 442 1.24 -5.87 -11.20
C ILE A 442 1.70 -5.49 -9.79
N GLN A 443 1.92 -4.19 -9.56
CA GLN A 443 2.40 -3.71 -8.28
C GLN A 443 1.32 -3.74 -7.18
N ALA A 444 0.08 -3.43 -7.54
CA ALA A 444 -1.07 -3.60 -6.65
C ALA A 444 -1.22 -5.07 -6.22
N GLY A 445 -0.99 -6.01 -7.14
CA GLY A 445 -1.00 -7.45 -6.87
C GLY A 445 0.03 -7.89 -5.83
N VAL A 446 1.28 -7.45 -6.01
CA VAL A 446 2.39 -7.73 -5.07
C VAL A 446 2.12 -7.09 -3.71
N ALA A 447 1.65 -5.84 -3.69
CA ALA A 447 1.28 -5.14 -2.46
C ALA A 447 0.20 -5.88 -1.65
N LEU A 448 -0.84 -6.37 -2.33
CA LEU A 448 -1.95 -7.11 -1.73
C LEU A 448 -1.49 -8.37 -1.03
N GLN A 449 -0.61 -9.14 -1.68
CA GLN A 449 -0.06 -10.37 -1.10
C GLN A 449 0.81 -10.08 0.12
N ASN A 450 1.68 -9.06 0.04
CA ASN A 450 2.55 -8.67 1.14
C ASN A 450 1.76 -8.16 2.35
N ALA A 451 0.72 -7.35 2.13
CA ALA A 451 -0.13 -6.85 3.20
C ALA A 451 -0.88 -7.99 3.91
N LYS A 452 -1.42 -8.96 3.16
CA LYS A 452 -2.08 -10.15 3.73
C LYS A 452 -1.12 -11.01 4.55
N LEU A 453 0.11 -11.20 4.07
CA LEU A 453 1.15 -11.93 4.79
C LEU A 453 1.51 -11.20 6.11
N PHE A 454 1.66 -9.87 6.05
CA PHE A 454 1.97 -9.06 7.22
C PHE A 454 0.88 -9.12 8.28
N ASP A 455 -0.39 -9.04 7.88
CA ASP A 455 -1.52 -9.17 8.80
C ASP A 455 -1.59 -10.56 9.44
N THR A 456 -1.36 -11.62 8.65
CA THR A 456 -1.30 -13.00 9.17
C THR A 456 -0.20 -13.17 10.21
N VAL A 457 1.01 -12.65 9.93
CA VAL A 457 2.14 -12.68 10.88
C VAL A 457 1.80 -11.92 12.17
N LYS A 458 1.17 -10.75 12.05
CA LYS A 458 0.74 -9.95 13.19
C LYS A 458 -0.32 -10.66 14.04
N GLN A 459 -1.28 -11.33 13.41
CA GLN A 459 -2.30 -12.13 14.10
C GLN A 459 -1.69 -13.31 14.84
N GLU A 460 -0.76 -14.06 14.22
CA GLU A 460 -0.06 -15.15 14.91
C GLU A 460 0.78 -14.65 16.10
N GLN A 461 1.46 -13.51 15.96
CA GLN A 461 2.19 -12.89 17.08
C GLN A 461 1.26 -12.49 18.23
N GLN A 462 0.09 -11.93 17.92
CA GLN A 462 -0.90 -11.57 18.93
C GLN A 462 -1.45 -12.82 19.63
N ARG A 463 -1.77 -13.87 18.86
CA ARG A 463 -2.23 -15.16 19.38
C ARG A 463 -1.22 -15.77 20.35
N GLN A 464 0.07 -15.73 20.02
CA GLN A 464 1.14 -16.21 20.91
C GLN A 464 1.20 -15.41 22.22
N LYS A 465 1.06 -14.08 22.16
CA LYS A 465 1.03 -13.24 23.37
C LYS A 465 -0.19 -13.54 24.26
N ASP A 466 -1.35 -13.73 23.65
CA ASP A 466 -2.58 -14.02 24.38
C ASP A 466 -2.52 -15.40 25.05
N ILE A 467 -1.94 -16.41 24.39
CA ILE A 467 -1.67 -17.73 24.99
C ILE A 467 -0.78 -17.57 26.23
N LEU A 468 0.36 -16.86 26.12
CA LEU A 468 1.28 -16.68 27.25
C LEU A 468 0.64 -15.95 28.44
N ARG A 469 -0.24 -14.98 28.18
CA ARG A 469 -1.00 -14.26 29.22
C ARG A 469 -2.04 -15.14 29.93
N SER A 470 -2.65 -16.08 29.22
CA SER A 470 -3.66 -16.98 29.79
C SER A 470 -3.10 -18.08 30.70
N LEU A 471 -1.77 -18.33 30.66
CA LEU A 471 -1.14 -19.35 31.48
C LEU A 471 -1.08 -18.91 32.95
N THR A 472 -1.66 -19.73 33.83
CA THR A 472 -1.61 -19.52 35.29
C THR A 472 -0.21 -19.72 35.85
N ASN A 473 0.56 -20.64 35.28
CA ASN A 473 1.95 -20.88 35.69
C ASN A 473 2.85 -19.74 35.23
N GLY A 474 3.86 -19.39 36.01
CA GLY A 474 4.88 -18.43 35.59
C GLY A 474 5.75 -19.00 34.48
N VAL A 475 5.82 -18.32 33.34
CA VAL A 475 6.61 -18.75 32.18
C VAL A 475 7.63 -17.67 31.82
N ILE A 476 8.89 -18.08 31.65
CA ILE A 476 10.01 -17.24 31.21
C ILE A 476 10.71 -17.94 30.04
N SER A 477 10.83 -17.25 28.91
CA SER A 477 11.59 -17.69 27.75
C SER A 477 12.92 -16.97 27.66
N THR A 478 13.99 -17.67 27.32
CA THR A 478 15.35 -17.11 27.21
C THR A 478 15.96 -17.27 25.82
N ASP A 479 17.03 -16.51 25.56
CA ASP A 479 17.96 -16.75 24.46
C ASP A 479 18.97 -17.86 24.80
N GLN A 480 19.84 -18.18 23.83
CA GLN A 480 20.96 -19.14 23.95
C GLN A 480 22.02 -18.75 25.02
N LYS A 481 21.94 -17.55 25.62
CA LYS A 481 22.83 -17.08 26.68
C LYS A 481 22.12 -16.98 28.04
N GLY A 482 20.87 -17.46 28.13
CA GLY A 482 20.07 -17.40 29.35
C GLY A 482 19.48 -16.01 29.67
N LYS A 483 19.42 -15.09 28.70
CA LYS A 483 18.78 -13.79 28.86
C LYS A 483 17.29 -13.85 28.52
N VAL A 484 16.46 -13.17 29.31
CA VAL A 484 15.00 -13.13 29.10
C VAL A 484 14.66 -12.53 27.73
N ILE A 485 13.87 -13.26 26.94
CA ILE A 485 13.20 -12.78 25.72
C ILE A 485 11.76 -12.40 26.03
N ALA A 486 11.05 -13.22 26.81
CA ALA A 486 9.65 -13.01 27.13
C ALA A 486 9.31 -13.58 28.51
N THR A 487 8.31 -13.00 29.16
CA THR A 487 7.80 -13.44 30.46
C THR A 487 6.30 -13.13 30.55
N ASN A 488 5.52 -13.98 31.22
CA ASN A 488 4.11 -13.71 31.48
C ASN A 488 3.88 -12.98 32.82
N GLU A 489 2.64 -12.52 33.04
CA GLU A 489 2.26 -11.78 34.25
C GLU A 489 2.41 -12.65 35.51
N SER A 490 2.05 -13.94 35.42
CA SER A 490 2.23 -14.88 36.52
C SER A 490 3.70 -14.98 36.97
N ALA A 491 4.65 -15.08 36.04
CA ALA A 491 6.08 -15.11 36.37
C ALA A 491 6.54 -13.81 37.05
N ARG A 492 6.05 -12.65 36.60
CA ARG A 492 6.35 -11.36 37.26
C ARG A 492 5.84 -11.33 38.69
N HIS A 493 4.61 -11.81 38.90
CA HIS A 493 3.99 -11.88 40.22
C HIS A 493 4.75 -12.83 41.17
N LEU A 494 5.09 -14.05 40.72
CA LEU A 494 5.85 -15.03 41.52
C LEU A 494 7.25 -14.50 41.90
N LEU A 495 7.91 -13.77 40.98
CA LEU A 495 9.21 -13.16 41.23
C LEU A 495 9.13 -11.88 42.08
N GLY A 496 7.94 -11.34 42.33
CA GLY A 496 7.72 -10.10 43.08
C GLY A 496 8.21 -8.85 42.35
N ILE A 497 8.07 -8.82 41.03
CA ILE A 497 8.54 -7.74 40.15
C ILE A 497 7.34 -6.94 39.65
N SER A 498 7.48 -5.61 39.56
CA SER A 498 6.42 -4.73 39.04
C SER A 498 6.21 -4.94 37.53
N ASP A 499 4.98 -4.75 37.06
CA ASP A 499 4.65 -4.77 35.63
C ASP A 499 5.40 -3.70 34.82
N THR A 500 5.85 -2.63 35.49
CA THR A 500 6.61 -1.54 34.90
C THR A 500 8.09 -1.87 34.66
N ASP A 501 8.61 -2.93 35.28
CA ASP A 501 10.04 -3.24 35.20
C ASP A 501 10.38 -3.96 33.89
N ILE A 502 11.40 -3.47 33.19
CA ILE A 502 11.94 -4.13 32.00
C ILE A 502 12.77 -5.33 32.44
N LEU A 503 12.32 -6.52 32.01
CA LEU A 503 12.98 -7.80 32.28
C LEU A 503 13.73 -8.35 31.06
N GLU A 504 13.35 -7.93 29.86
CA GLU A 504 14.00 -8.34 28.61
C GLU A 504 15.50 -8.00 28.64
N GLY A 505 16.32 -8.99 28.26
CA GLY A 505 17.78 -8.87 28.22
C GLY A 505 18.51 -9.08 29.55
N LYS A 506 17.80 -9.19 30.69
CA LYS A 506 18.40 -9.58 31.99
C LYS A 506 18.65 -11.08 32.05
N SER A 507 19.63 -11.50 32.85
CA SER A 507 19.93 -12.92 33.06
C SER A 507 18.85 -13.57 33.92
N VAL A 508 18.28 -14.70 33.49
CA VAL A 508 17.27 -15.42 34.29
C VAL A 508 17.85 -15.96 35.60
N SER A 509 19.14 -16.30 35.62
CA SER A 509 19.83 -16.75 36.83
C SER A 509 19.87 -15.69 37.95
N GLU A 510 19.78 -14.40 37.61
CA GLU A 510 19.72 -13.32 38.60
C GLU A 510 18.31 -13.12 39.16
N LEU A 511 17.30 -13.52 38.37
CA LEU A 511 15.89 -13.34 38.67
C LEU A 511 15.34 -14.47 39.54
N VAL A 512 15.62 -15.72 39.18
CA VAL A 512 15.12 -16.90 39.89
C VAL A 512 16.06 -17.25 41.05
N ARG A 513 15.64 -16.92 42.29
CA ARG A 513 16.41 -17.22 43.50
C ARG A 513 15.71 -18.31 44.31
N LEU A 514 16.41 -19.41 44.55
CA LEU A 514 15.91 -20.53 45.33
C LEU A 514 16.61 -20.62 46.68
N LYS A 515 15.92 -21.10 47.71
CA LYS A 515 16.48 -21.27 49.06
C LYS A 515 17.51 -22.40 49.13
N GLU A 516 17.23 -23.54 48.50
CA GLU A 516 18.01 -24.78 48.64
C GLU A 516 18.51 -25.35 47.29
N GLY A 517 18.01 -24.83 46.16
CA GLY A 517 18.36 -25.28 44.80
C GLY A 517 19.37 -24.37 44.08
N ASP A 518 20.20 -24.96 43.21
CA ASP A 518 21.18 -24.24 42.37
C ASP A 518 20.64 -24.05 40.95
N PHE A 519 19.80 -23.01 40.80
CA PHE A 519 19.16 -22.71 39.53
C PHE A 519 20.15 -22.39 38.40
N SER A 520 21.24 -21.70 38.70
CA SER A 520 22.26 -21.32 37.71
C SER A 520 22.86 -22.56 37.04
N LYS A 521 23.21 -23.56 37.84
CA LYS A 521 23.75 -24.82 37.32
C LYS A 521 22.73 -25.59 36.46
N TRP A 522 21.46 -25.59 36.84
CA TRP A 522 20.40 -26.25 36.06
C TRP A 522 20.15 -25.54 34.72
N LEU A 523 20.19 -24.20 34.73
CA LEU A 523 20.08 -23.39 33.53
C LEU A 523 21.24 -23.67 32.55
N ASP A 524 22.48 -23.76 33.06
CA ASP A 524 23.66 -24.06 32.23
C ASP A 524 23.54 -25.45 31.56
N LEU A 525 23.05 -26.45 32.30
CA LEU A 525 22.78 -27.79 31.76
C LEU A 525 21.70 -27.76 30.67
N ALA A 526 20.68 -26.91 30.82
CA ALA A 526 19.62 -26.76 29.82
C ALA A 526 20.10 -26.02 28.56
N LEU A 527 21.03 -25.08 28.69
CA LEU A 527 21.61 -24.33 27.56
C LEU A 527 22.67 -25.16 26.79
N SER A 528 23.25 -26.18 27.42
CA SER A 528 24.25 -27.07 26.79
C SER A 528 24.02 -28.54 27.18
N PRO A 529 22.91 -29.15 26.71
CA PRO A 529 22.55 -30.52 27.07
C PRO A 529 23.47 -31.51 26.36
N ASN A 530 24.11 -32.37 27.15
CA ASN A 530 24.91 -33.49 26.66
C ASN A 530 24.06 -34.78 26.53
N TYR A 531 22.95 -34.87 27.27
CA TYR A 531 22.06 -36.04 27.28
C TYR A 531 20.59 -35.66 27.07
N THR A 532 19.80 -36.57 26.50
CA THR A 532 18.36 -36.33 26.21
C THR A 532 17.53 -35.95 27.44
N LYS A 533 17.91 -36.42 28.63
CA LYS A 533 17.23 -36.07 29.90
C LYS A 533 17.47 -34.63 30.35
N GLU A 534 18.48 -33.95 29.82
CA GLU A 534 18.82 -32.57 30.20
C GLU A 534 18.01 -31.54 29.40
N TYR A 535 17.32 -31.98 28.34
CA TYR A 535 16.38 -31.15 27.56
C TYR A 535 15.07 -30.88 28.29
N GLN A 536 14.69 -31.74 29.24
CA GLN A 536 13.47 -31.61 30.03
C GLN A 536 13.80 -31.90 31.49
N GLN A 537 13.95 -30.85 32.27
CA GLN A 537 14.31 -30.93 33.68
C GLN A 537 13.10 -30.56 34.53
N TYR A 538 12.88 -31.32 35.60
CA TYR A 538 11.77 -31.11 36.53
C TYR A 538 12.29 -31.16 37.97
N TYR A 539 12.09 -30.07 38.69
CA TYR A 539 12.51 -29.87 40.07
C TYR A 539 11.27 -29.55 40.92
N PRO A 540 10.65 -30.57 41.53
CA PRO A 540 9.47 -30.35 42.36
C PRO A 540 9.85 -29.66 43.66
N ASP A 541 8.85 -29.03 44.27
CA ASP A 541 8.88 -28.53 45.64
C ASP A 541 10.08 -27.63 46.00
N GLN A 542 10.36 -26.65 45.14
CA GLN A 542 11.39 -25.65 45.38
C GLN A 542 10.81 -24.45 46.11
N THR A 543 11.59 -23.86 47.02
CA THR A 543 11.22 -22.60 47.69
C THR A 543 11.80 -21.41 46.93
N LEU A 544 10.93 -20.67 46.24
CA LEU A 544 11.25 -19.43 45.53
C LEU A 544 11.34 -18.26 46.52
N LEU A 545 12.39 -17.45 46.38
CA LEU A 545 12.61 -16.22 47.14
C LEU A 545 12.36 -15.02 46.20
N PRO A 546 11.20 -14.34 46.32
CA PRO A 546 10.88 -13.18 45.50
C PRO A 546 11.88 -12.04 45.70
N LEU A 547 12.07 -11.21 44.67
CA LEU A 547 12.96 -10.03 44.72
C LEU A 547 12.34 -8.85 45.50
N GLY A 548 11.02 -8.87 45.73
CA GLY A 548 10.28 -7.88 46.50
C GLY A 548 9.92 -8.32 47.93
N ASN A 549 8.92 -7.67 48.53
CA ASN A 549 8.44 -7.94 49.90
C ASN A 549 7.43 -9.11 49.99
N LEU A 550 7.36 -9.97 48.98
CA LEU A 550 6.45 -11.12 48.99
C LEU A 550 7.03 -12.25 49.87
N PRO A 551 6.16 -13.01 50.58
CA PRO A 551 6.61 -14.18 51.32
C PRO A 551 7.20 -15.24 50.37
N PRO A 552 8.10 -16.11 50.85
CA PRO A 552 8.60 -17.24 50.07
C PRO A 552 7.45 -18.11 49.56
N GLN A 553 7.54 -18.51 48.29
CA GLN A 553 6.52 -19.34 47.64
C GLN A 553 7.07 -20.72 47.34
N SER A 554 6.20 -21.74 47.41
CA SER A 554 6.55 -23.11 47.02
C SER A 554 6.16 -23.31 45.57
N ILE A 555 7.11 -23.72 44.73
CA ILE A 555 6.89 -23.91 43.29
C ILE A 555 7.36 -25.28 42.81
N ASN A 556 6.72 -25.82 41.78
CA ASN A 556 7.34 -26.81 40.91
C ASN A 556 8.04 -26.07 39.77
N LEU A 557 9.31 -26.37 39.55
CA LEU A 557 10.12 -25.73 38.52
C LEU A 557 10.41 -26.71 37.40
N SER A 558 10.06 -26.34 36.17
CA SER A 558 10.44 -27.06 34.95
C SER A 558 11.36 -26.21 34.09
N ILE A 559 12.43 -26.79 33.57
CA ILE A 559 13.38 -26.12 32.67
C ILE A 559 13.47 -26.98 31.40
N ASN A 560 12.99 -26.44 30.28
CA ASN A 560 12.94 -27.14 29.00
C ASN A 560 13.77 -26.41 27.94
N SER A 561 14.68 -27.13 27.28
CA SER A 561 15.50 -26.57 26.21
C SER A 561 14.71 -26.43 24.91
N MET A 562 14.80 -25.28 24.25
CA MET A 562 14.21 -25.05 22.93
C MET A 562 15.25 -25.35 21.86
N ILE A 563 14.98 -26.34 21.02
CA ILE A 563 15.91 -26.84 20.00
C ILE A 563 15.56 -26.21 18.64
N ASP A 564 16.57 -25.98 17.81
CA ASP A 564 16.38 -25.56 16.42
C ASP A 564 15.63 -26.63 15.61
N VAL A 565 14.68 -26.20 14.77
CA VAL A 565 13.89 -27.09 13.91
C VAL A 565 14.76 -27.72 12.82
N CYS A 566 15.81 -27.01 12.40
CA CYS A 566 16.72 -27.46 11.35
C CYS A 566 17.92 -28.26 11.89
N ASP A 567 18.25 -28.12 13.18
CA ASP A 567 19.39 -28.75 13.82
C ASP A 567 19.05 -29.18 15.25
N LEU A 568 18.81 -30.48 15.43
CA LEU A 568 18.37 -31.07 16.69
C LEU A 568 19.45 -31.05 17.79
N GLU A 569 20.71 -30.72 17.47
CA GLU A 569 21.79 -30.56 18.45
C GLU A 569 21.95 -29.11 18.92
N LYS A 570 21.27 -28.16 18.28
CA LYS A 570 21.42 -26.74 18.54
C LYS A 570 20.29 -26.20 19.43
N VAL A 571 20.66 -25.76 20.63
CA VAL A 571 19.74 -25.11 21.57
C VAL A 571 19.64 -23.61 21.27
N ASN A 572 18.43 -23.14 20.95
CA ASN A 572 18.13 -21.74 20.66
C ASN A 572 17.78 -20.93 21.93
N GLY A 573 17.48 -21.61 23.04
CA GLY A 573 17.18 -21.00 24.32
C GLY A 573 16.52 -21.97 25.28
N VAL A 574 16.00 -21.47 26.40
CA VAL A 574 15.37 -22.28 27.44
C VAL A 574 14.02 -21.68 27.84
N LEU A 575 13.05 -22.55 28.11
CA LEU A 575 11.75 -22.22 28.66
C LEU A 575 11.70 -22.66 30.12
N VAL A 576 11.56 -21.70 31.02
CA VAL A 576 11.43 -21.93 32.46
C VAL A 576 9.96 -21.78 32.84
N VAL A 577 9.39 -22.80 33.46
CA VAL A 577 7.99 -22.83 33.92
C VAL A 577 7.99 -23.02 35.44
N MET A 578 7.25 -22.16 36.14
CA MET A 578 7.09 -22.14 37.60
C MET A 578 5.61 -22.30 37.92
N GLU A 579 5.25 -23.43 38.48
CA GLU A 579 3.89 -23.71 38.95
C GLU A 579 3.81 -23.42 40.44
N ASP A 580 2.88 -22.57 40.87
CA ASP A 580 2.70 -22.23 42.28
C ASP A 580 1.90 -23.31 43.01
N ILE A 581 2.57 -24.01 43.92
CA ILE A 581 2.00 -25.07 44.76
C ILE A 581 1.80 -24.60 46.20
N THR A 582 1.96 -23.31 46.49
CA THR A 582 1.91 -22.75 47.85
C THR A 582 0.55 -23.03 48.49
N GLY A 583 -0.55 -22.81 47.77
CA GLY A 583 -1.91 -23.08 48.27
C GLY A 583 -2.15 -24.56 48.55
N GLU A 584 -1.72 -25.43 47.64
CA GLU A 584 -1.86 -26.89 47.77
C GLU A 584 -1.08 -27.42 48.97
N LYS A 585 0.15 -26.92 49.17
CA LYS A 585 0.95 -27.22 50.36
C LYS A 585 0.30 -26.73 51.65
N GLN A 586 -0.28 -25.54 51.66
CA GLN A 586 -0.98 -25.02 52.83
C GLN A 586 -2.19 -25.87 53.20
N VAL A 587 -3.01 -26.27 52.21
CA VAL A 587 -4.16 -27.17 52.42
C VAL A 587 -3.69 -28.52 52.95
N LYS A 588 -2.66 -29.10 52.34
CA LYS A 588 -2.08 -30.39 52.76
C LYS A 588 -1.55 -30.35 54.19
N ASN A 589 -0.80 -29.30 54.54
CA ASN A 589 -0.27 -29.10 55.89
C ASN A 589 -1.39 -28.84 56.93
N LEU A 590 -2.44 -28.12 56.55
CA LEU A 590 -3.61 -27.94 57.41
C LEU A 590 -4.32 -29.27 57.65
N MET A 591 -4.50 -30.09 56.61
CA MET A 591 -5.11 -31.43 56.76
C MET A 591 -4.30 -32.31 57.72
N TYR A 592 -2.98 -32.37 57.55
CA TYR A 592 -2.09 -33.13 58.44
C TYR A 592 -2.15 -32.73 59.91
N ARG A 593 -2.61 -31.52 60.23
CA ARG A 593 -2.80 -31.09 61.62
C ARG A 593 -4.02 -31.72 62.29
N TYR A 594 -5.03 -32.13 61.52
CA TYR A 594 -6.31 -32.62 62.04
C TYR A 594 -6.59 -34.09 61.73
N MET A 595 -5.83 -34.69 60.79
CA MET A 595 -5.97 -36.10 60.41
C MET A 595 -4.61 -36.72 60.07
N THR A 596 -4.56 -38.06 60.01
CA THR A 596 -3.34 -38.79 59.65
C THR A 596 -2.95 -38.57 58.18
N PRO A 597 -1.65 -38.70 57.83
CA PRO A 597 -1.19 -38.53 56.45
C PRO A 597 -1.94 -39.40 55.44
N GLU A 598 -2.24 -40.65 55.80
CA GLU A 598 -2.94 -41.59 54.93
C GLU A 598 -4.37 -41.13 54.62
N VAL A 599 -5.08 -40.57 55.61
CA VAL A 599 -6.46 -40.07 55.46
C VAL A 599 -6.47 -38.78 54.64
N ALA A 600 -5.51 -37.88 54.88
CA ALA A 600 -5.37 -36.64 54.11
C ALA A 600 -5.06 -36.91 52.62
N GLU A 601 -4.12 -37.82 52.33
CA GLU A 601 -3.79 -38.18 50.94
C GLU A 601 -4.97 -38.86 50.22
N GLN A 602 -5.76 -39.68 50.92
CA GLN A 602 -7.00 -40.25 50.36
C GLN A 602 -8.02 -39.17 49.97
N LEU A 603 -8.22 -38.15 50.81
CA LEU A 603 -9.13 -37.06 50.48
C LEU A 603 -8.65 -36.22 49.31
N LEU A 604 -7.36 -35.86 49.31
CA LEU A 604 -6.74 -35.11 48.22
C LEU A 604 -6.84 -35.88 46.89
N ALA A 605 -6.65 -37.20 46.90
CA ALA A 605 -6.77 -38.06 45.71
C ALA A 605 -8.20 -38.17 45.17
N THR A 606 -9.23 -38.08 46.02
CA THR A 606 -10.63 -38.14 45.59
C THR A 606 -11.17 -36.83 45.01
N GLY A 607 -10.44 -35.72 45.15
CA GLY A 607 -10.83 -34.40 44.60
C GLY A 607 -12.08 -33.79 45.23
N ASP A 608 -12.61 -34.39 46.29
CA ASP A 608 -13.83 -33.96 46.93
C ASP A 608 -13.48 -32.99 48.06
N THR A 609 -13.71 -31.70 47.83
CA THR A 609 -13.45 -30.64 48.80
C THR A 609 -14.37 -30.71 50.02
N GLY A 610 -15.36 -31.62 50.05
CA GLY A 610 -16.19 -31.89 51.22
C GLY A 610 -17.09 -30.73 51.66
N LEU A 611 -17.10 -29.62 50.91
CA LEU A 611 -17.78 -28.36 51.23
C LEU A 611 -19.33 -28.45 51.22
N GLY A 612 -19.91 -29.60 50.82
CA GLY A 612 -21.35 -29.83 50.82
C GLY A 612 -21.91 -30.60 52.02
N GLY A 613 -21.04 -31.16 52.88
CA GLY A 613 -21.44 -32.08 53.95
C GLY A 613 -21.97 -33.42 53.42
N LYS A 614 -21.48 -34.54 53.94
CA LYS A 614 -21.95 -35.88 53.58
C LYS A 614 -22.55 -36.58 54.79
N ARG A 615 -23.69 -37.27 54.60
CA ARG A 615 -24.27 -38.11 55.64
C ARG A 615 -23.55 -39.46 55.63
N GLN A 616 -22.79 -39.73 56.68
CA GLN A 616 -22.02 -40.97 56.85
C GLN A 616 -22.31 -41.57 58.24
N GLN A 617 -22.15 -42.88 58.38
CA GLN A 617 -22.07 -43.51 59.69
C GLN A 617 -20.65 -43.34 60.23
N VAL A 618 -20.55 -42.80 61.43
CA VAL A 618 -19.29 -42.50 62.10
C VAL A 618 -19.40 -42.90 63.57
N SER A 619 -18.26 -43.20 64.17
CA SER A 619 -18.13 -43.42 65.61
C SER A 619 -17.50 -42.18 66.23
N VAL A 620 -18.18 -41.54 67.18
CA VAL A 620 -17.68 -40.35 67.87
C VAL A 620 -17.18 -40.74 69.25
N LEU A 621 -15.93 -40.40 69.55
CA LEU A 621 -15.31 -40.55 70.86
C LEU A 621 -15.29 -39.21 71.56
N PHE A 622 -15.85 -39.18 72.77
CA PHE A 622 -15.60 -38.12 73.75
C PHE A 622 -14.80 -38.72 74.88
N SER A 623 -13.68 -38.09 75.22
CA SER A 623 -12.84 -38.49 76.36
C SER A 623 -12.59 -37.26 77.21
N ASP A 624 -12.80 -37.38 78.52
CA ASP A 624 -12.79 -36.26 79.46
C ASP A 624 -12.02 -36.65 80.74
N ILE A 625 -11.44 -35.67 81.43
CA ILE A 625 -10.65 -35.91 82.63
C ILE A 625 -11.57 -36.04 83.84
N ARG A 626 -11.52 -37.20 84.51
CA ARG A 626 -12.36 -37.45 85.67
C ARG A 626 -12.06 -36.46 86.80
N SER A 627 -13.11 -35.78 87.29
CA SER A 627 -13.05 -34.84 88.42
C SER A 627 -12.11 -33.64 88.18
N TYR A 628 -11.96 -33.22 86.92
CA TYR A 628 -11.07 -32.12 86.53
C TYR A 628 -11.27 -30.83 87.31
N THR A 629 -12.52 -30.39 87.55
CA THR A 629 -12.78 -29.16 88.32
C THR A 629 -12.11 -29.22 89.71
N THR A 630 -12.30 -30.31 90.45
CA THR A 630 -11.68 -30.52 91.77
C THR A 630 -10.15 -30.65 91.68
N LEU A 631 -9.64 -31.22 90.60
CA LEU A 631 -8.19 -31.33 90.35
C LEU A 631 -7.55 -29.95 90.15
N THR A 632 -8.20 -29.08 89.37
CA THR A 632 -7.67 -27.74 89.03
C THR A 632 -7.82 -26.71 90.14
N GLU A 633 -8.77 -26.86 91.07
CA GLU A 633 -8.96 -25.95 92.21
C GLU A 633 -7.71 -25.85 93.12
N GLY A 634 -6.82 -26.84 93.09
CA GLY A 634 -5.57 -26.88 93.86
C GLY A 634 -4.29 -26.68 93.05
N MET A 635 -4.38 -26.33 91.75
CA MET A 635 -3.23 -26.20 90.85
C MET A 635 -3.03 -24.77 90.38
N GLU A 636 -1.79 -24.36 90.18
CA GLU A 636 -1.47 -23.10 89.51
C GLU A 636 -1.76 -23.20 88.01
N ALA A 637 -2.08 -22.07 87.36
CA ALA A 637 -2.52 -22.04 85.97
C ALA A 637 -1.51 -22.67 84.99
N GLU A 638 -0.21 -22.44 85.18
CA GLU A 638 0.85 -23.01 84.35
C GLU A 638 0.92 -24.55 84.46
N GLN A 639 0.62 -25.08 85.65
CA GLN A 639 0.60 -26.53 85.90
C GLN A 639 -0.60 -27.20 85.25
N VAL A 640 -1.77 -26.53 85.25
CA VAL A 640 -2.97 -27.00 84.56
C VAL A 640 -2.73 -27.05 83.05
N VAL A 641 -2.14 -25.99 82.47
CA VAL A 641 -1.83 -25.96 81.04
C VAL A 641 -0.83 -27.05 80.64
N THR A 642 0.20 -27.27 81.47
CA THR A 642 1.20 -28.33 81.20
C THR A 642 0.55 -29.71 81.23
N MET A 643 -0.26 -30.01 82.24
CA MET A 643 -0.97 -31.29 82.37
C MET A 643 -1.96 -31.52 81.23
N LEU A 644 -2.71 -30.49 80.83
CA LEU A 644 -3.62 -30.58 79.68
C LEU A 644 -2.88 -30.88 78.38
N ASN A 645 -1.75 -30.21 78.13
CA ASN A 645 -0.97 -30.45 76.92
C ASN A 645 -0.41 -31.88 76.88
N GLU A 646 0.11 -32.39 78.00
CA GLU A 646 0.58 -33.79 78.10
C GLU A 646 -0.57 -34.79 77.87
N TYR A 647 -1.74 -34.55 78.46
CA TYR A 647 -2.93 -35.37 78.26
C TYR A 647 -3.39 -35.36 76.80
N PHE A 648 -3.49 -34.18 76.19
CA PHE A 648 -3.94 -34.05 74.82
C PHE A 648 -2.96 -34.68 73.83
N GLU A 649 -1.66 -34.55 74.04
CA GLU A 649 -0.63 -35.18 73.19
C GLU A 649 -0.80 -36.70 73.16
N GLU A 650 -0.88 -37.35 74.33
CA GLU A 650 -1.10 -38.80 74.44
C GLU A 650 -2.44 -39.26 73.83
N MET A 651 -3.51 -38.48 74.05
CA MET A 651 -4.83 -38.81 73.53
C MET A 651 -4.92 -38.63 72.01
N VAL A 652 -4.27 -37.59 71.46
CA VAL A 652 -4.20 -37.36 70.01
C VAL A 652 -3.38 -38.46 69.33
N ASP A 653 -2.26 -38.85 69.92
CA ASP A 653 -1.45 -39.97 69.43
C ASP A 653 -2.24 -41.27 69.41
N ALA A 654 -3.06 -41.53 70.44
CA ALA A 654 -3.96 -42.68 70.47
C ALA A 654 -5.04 -42.60 69.38
N VAL A 655 -5.67 -41.45 69.18
CA VAL A 655 -6.68 -41.24 68.13
C VAL A 655 -6.09 -41.48 66.75
N PHE A 656 -4.93 -40.89 66.46
CA PHE A 656 -4.24 -41.03 65.17
C PHE A 656 -3.71 -42.44 64.93
N LYS A 657 -3.23 -43.13 65.97
CA LYS A 657 -2.80 -44.55 65.88
C LYS A 657 -3.90 -45.46 65.35
N TYR A 658 -5.16 -45.17 65.67
CA TYR A 658 -6.33 -45.91 65.17
C TYR A 658 -7.04 -45.20 64.01
N LYS A 659 -6.34 -44.32 63.29
CA LYS A 659 -6.83 -43.61 62.09
C LYS A 659 -8.08 -42.75 62.34
N GLY A 660 -8.27 -42.27 63.58
CA GLY A 660 -9.30 -41.30 63.91
C GLY A 660 -8.93 -39.88 63.48
N THR A 661 -9.94 -39.04 63.32
CA THR A 661 -9.81 -37.60 63.01
C THR A 661 -10.10 -36.79 64.27
N LEU A 662 -9.26 -35.82 64.59
CA LEU A 662 -9.50 -34.89 65.70
C LEU A 662 -10.51 -33.82 65.26
N ASP A 663 -11.66 -33.74 65.93
CA ASP A 663 -12.67 -32.71 65.64
C ASP A 663 -12.39 -31.42 66.41
N LYS A 664 -12.30 -31.49 67.75
CA LYS A 664 -11.93 -30.35 68.61
C LYS A 664 -11.55 -30.75 70.04
N TYR A 665 -10.94 -29.80 70.74
CA TYR A 665 -10.82 -29.79 72.20
C TYR A 665 -12.00 -29.04 72.82
N ILE A 666 -12.56 -29.56 73.92
CA ILE A 666 -13.72 -29.01 74.63
C ILE A 666 -13.37 -28.95 76.13
N GLY A 667 -12.73 -27.86 76.55
CA GLY A 667 -12.24 -27.76 77.94
C GLY A 667 -11.13 -28.78 78.20
N ASP A 668 -11.38 -29.70 79.11
CA ASP A 668 -10.57 -30.88 79.45
C ASP A 668 -10.90 -32.13 78.61
N ALA A 669 -11.93 -32.05 77.77
CA ALA A 669 -12.33 -33.14 76.90
C ALA A 669 -11.75 -33.03 75.49
N ILE A 670 -11.59 -34.18 74.84
CA ILE A 670 -11.25 -34.33 73.41
C ILE A 670 -12.43 -34.98 72.69
N MET A 671 -12.77 -34.44 71.51
CA MET A 671 -13.75 -35.02 70.60
C MET A 671 -13.03 -35.52 69.35
N ALA A 672 -13.11 -36.82 69.10
CA ALA A 672 -12.56 -37.46 67.91
C ALA A 672 -13.64 -38.21 67.16
N VAL A 673 -13.48 -38.34 65.84
CA VAL A 673 -14.42 -39.01 64.96
C VAL A 673 -13.69 -40.09 64.16
N PHE A 674 -14.22 -41.30 64.18
CA PHE A 674 -13.73 -42.46 63.44
C PHE A 674 -14.72 -42.79 62.32
N GLY A 675 -14.20 -43.11 61.13
CA GLY A 675 -15.03 -43.35 59.94
C GLY A 675 -15.44 -42.07 59.17
N SER A 676 -14.91 -40.91 59.54
CA SER A 676 -14.98 -39.67 58.77
C SER A 676 -13.64 -38.94 58.81
N PRO A 677 -13.17 -38.36 57.69
CA PRO A 677 -13.88 -38.21 56.41
C PRO A 677 -13.79 -39.44 55.46
N ALA A 678 -12.95 -40.42 55.80
CA ALA A 678 -12.85 -41.71 55.11
C ALA A 678 -13.44 -42.84 55.99
N PRO A 679 -14.16 -43.82 55.41
CA PRO A 679 -14.68 -44.96 56.15
C PRO A 679 -13.53 -45.84 56.66
N LEU A 680 -13.69 -46.37 57.89
CA LEU A 680 -12.81 -47.37 58.47
C LEU A 680 -13.54 -48.73 58.47
N GLU A 681 -12.82 -49.81 58.24
CA GLU A 681 -13.35 -51.16 58.43
C GLU A 681 -13.46 -51.46 59.93
N ASP A 682 -14.53 -52.15 60.34
CA ASP A 682 -14.89 -52.44 61.73
C ASP A 682 -13.87 -53.31 62.49
#